data_AF-A0A9P0AVL5-F1
#
_entry.id   AF-A0A9P0AVL5-F1
#
_cell.length_a   1.000
_cell.length_b   1.000
_cell.length_c   1.000
_cell.angle_alpha   90.00
_cell.angle_beta   90.00
_cell.angle_gamma   90.00
#
_symmetry.space_group_name_H-M   'P 1'
#
loop_
_entity.id
_entity.type
_entity.pdbx_description
1 polymer ?
#
loop_
_entity_poly.entity_id
_entity_poly.type
_entity_poly.pdbx_seq_one_letter_code
_entity_poly.pdbx_strand_id
1 'polypeptide(L)'
;MTAVQRAGSVGPVKMGVYQHHQQNFFLDSPSISSARPMQNNNYIFSNDNSMNNISEFYKDTKVFITGATGFVGKALVEKLLRTCTDLNSIYLLMRPKRGMATEHRLKELFKNPVFNRVREKDPLVFDKVKIINGDVSMANLGISETDLTFLKDQMNIVFHSAATVKFNEDLKSAVTLNTLGTKRVVELCKEMKELKSFVHVSTAFSNSDKETIEETVYKPEVDPEAIMSCIDILPDKAIEELSKKILGKHPNTYTLTKAMAEYVVSENSSVIPTCVVRPSISLFNIEQLVVSHQSKGLPELIYSSFTAAWKEPYPGWVDNVSGITGILMECARGTIKSIICDDKCKMDLIPVDIVVNTIITAAWHTAAYRSNQMRVYNCTSSNINPITWKYFGELTHKYSLQYPSKYVTWYPGFTYRTSRLMHFLCATFFVTIPAMALDCILYCTKQKPMMLKISNKFYNALEAGKFFSCNQWDFQVCHMEGLVDAVACAEDGKSFEIDMGPSTGFEWDPYVKDFLLGIRQYVLKDDISSLEKAKVKLNRWWLEISHVVRTSVFVRMPTKSNRPSCVDCDHDFNIIHVPDVYLTMKMLGGTGFLGKVLIEKLLRCCDEIDTIYLLLRPKRGLDVELRLNDLIKGPIFNNLRESNPKALYKLQIVYGDISLPNLGLNTKDANILKENVDFVIHSAATVSFTENLKTSVTLNTLGTKRIMELCKEMKNLKSFVYVSTAYSNPFRKTVKEEIYEQKYNYNSVINLVENFSDEDVELLTKKIMDEHPNTYTLTKAMAEQVVSEYSSNFSCCIVRPAIITSSWKEPYEGWVDSYVGITGVFMECSRGTISSVVCNPECRMDLIPVDMVANTIIAAAWQTAINKMLRTGRKFWTAMDKIKYFTTREWNFETKNMEELAKAIKASPDNEKFDIDMTRANGFDWEKYIKKYILGIRVFLLKDELKSLPKAKARLTW
;
A
#
# COMPACT_ATOMS: atom_id res chain seq x y z
N MET A 1 70.44 -29.02 42.78
CA MET A 1 70.29 -30.44 42.38
C MET A 1 69.51 -30.44 41.06
N THR A 2 70.15 -30.52 39.88
CA THR A 2 70.70 -31.73 39.18
C THR A 2 69.60 -32.67 38.66
N ALA A 3 69.60 -33.22 37.42
CA ALA A 3 70.47 -33.07 36.22
C ALA A 3 69.83 -33.87 35.01
N VAL A 4 70.19 -33.81 33.70
CA VAL A 4 70.92 -32.88 32.77
C VAL A 4 70.71 -33.39 31.30
N GLN A 5 70.52 -32.51 30.30
CA GLN A 5 70.63 -32.76 28.82
C GLN A 5 69.64 -33.77 28.16
N ARG A 6 69.47 -33.90 26.83
CA ARG A 6 70.20 -33.44 25.60
C ARG A 6 69.21 -32.72 24.64
N ALA A 7 69.47 -31.55 24.05
CA ALA A 7 70.47 -31.10 23.05
C ALA A 7 70.08 -31.43 21.57
N GLY A 8 70.19 -30.52 20.59
CA GLY A 8 70.56 -29.08 20.66
C GLY A 8 70.74 -28.40 19.27
N SER A 9 71.29 -27.16 19.26
CA SER A 9 71.58 -26.27 18.09
C SER A 9 70.34 -25.73 17.32
N VAL A 10 70.35 -24.56 16.66
CA VAL A 10 71.42 -23.64 16.16
C VAL A 10 71.19 -22.19 16.67
N GLY A 11 72.18 -21.28 16.50
CA GLY A 11 72.21 -19.91 17.03
C GLY A 11 71.50 -18.79 16.21
N PRO A 12 71.71 -17.50 16.57
CA PRO A 12 70.81 -16.38 16.25
C PRO A 12 71.24 -15.48 15.07
N VAL A 13 70.29 -14.69 14.54
CA VAL A 13 70.53 -13.57 13.60
C VAL A 13 69.79 -12.31 14.07
N LYS A 14 70.35 -11.12 13.80
CA LYS A 14 69.84 -9.80 14.22
C LYS A 14 68.88 -9.17 13.21
N MET A 15 68.24 -8.06 13.60
CA MET A 15 67.50 -7.16 12.72
C MET A 15 68.33 -6.71 11.50
N GLY A 16 67.67 -6.57 10.35
CA GLY A 16 68.16 -5.87 9.17
C GLY A 16 67.02 -5.08 8.52
N VAL A 17 67.28 -3.81 8.17
CA VAL A 17 66.34 -2.96 7.42
C VAL A 17 66.54 -3.19 5.93
N TYR A 18 65.46 -3.34 5.16
CA TYR A 18 65.50 -3.22 3.69
C TYR A 18 64.25 -2.54 3.13
N GLN A 19 64.45 -1.70 2.12
CA GLN A 19 63.41 -1.04 1.34
C GLN A 19 63.09 -1.85 0.08
N HIS A 20 61.98 -1.49 -0.59
CA HIS A 20 61.61 -1.76 -1.99
C HIS A 20 62.12 -3.05 -2.66
N HIS A 21 61.18 -3.90 -3.09
CA HIS A 21 60.93 -4.04 -4.52
C HIS A 21 59.51 -4.56 -4.79
N GLN A 22 58.83 -3.99 -5.78
CA GLN A 22 57.67 -4.61 -6.42
C GLN A 22 58.18 -5.59 -7.48
N GLN A 23 57.61 -6.79 -7.58
CA GLN A 23 57.02 -7.31 -8.83
C GLN A 23 56.47 -8.75 -8.72
N ASN A 24 55.45 -9.01 -9.55
CA ASN A 24 55.09 -10.29 -10.19
C ASN A 24 54.75 -11.52 -9.32
N PHE A 25 53.49 -11.59 -8.91
CA PHE A 25 52.67 -12.80 -9.10
C PHE A 25 51.32 -12.39 -9.70
N PHE A 26 51.21 -12.50 -11.02
CA PHE A 26 50.01 -12.36 -11.87
C PHE A 26 50.13 -13.41 -13.00
N LEU A 27 49.04 -13.64 -13.73
CA LEU A 27 48.67 -14.86 -14.49
C LEU A 27 47.85 -15.83 -13.61
N ASP A 28 46.59 -16.17 -13.90
CA ASP A 28 45.76 -15.84 -15.07
C ASP A 28 44.40 -15.21 -14.70
N SER A 29 44.07 -14.10 -15.36
CA SER A 29 42.70 -13.63 -15.55
C SER A 29 42.61 -12.83 -16.87
N PRO A 30 41.50 -12.90 -17.64
CA PRO A 30 41.49 -12.36 -19.01
C PRO A 30 41.60 -10.83 -19.08
N SER A 31 42.38 -10.35 -20.05
CA SER A 31 42.65 -8.92 -20.25
C SER A 31 41.43 -8.14 -20.76
N ILE A 32 40.75 -7.40 -19.88
CA ILE A 32 39.75 -6.39 -20.26
C ILE A 32 40.44 -5.02 -20.46
N SER A 33 41.36 -4.97 -21.42
CA SER A 33 42.10 -3.75 -21.82
C SER A 33 41.58 -3.13 -23.13
N SER A 34 40.26 -3.22 -23.36
CA SER A 34 39.58 -2.59 -24.51
C SER A 34 38.20 -2.01 -24.21
N ALA A 35 37.76 -2.04 -22.95
CA ALA A 35 36.60 -1.25 -22.52
C ALA A 35 36.98 0.23 -22.53
N ARG A 36 36.45 0.98 -23.51
CA ARG A 36 36.47 2.46 -23.46
C ARG A 36 35.74 2.90 -22.18
N PRO A 37 36.14 4.02 -21.53
CA PRO A 37 35.27 4.62 -20.52
C PRO A 37 33.93 4.93 -21.18
N MET A 38 32.86 4.27 -20.74
CA MET A 38 31.52 4.65 -21.14
C MET A 38 31.20 5.98 -20.45
N GLN A 39 31.43 7.08 -21.18
CA GLN A 39 30.92 8.40 -20.84
C GLN A 39 29.39 8.35 -20.88
N ASN A 40 28.77 7.79 -19.86
CA ASN A 40 27.32 7.76 -19.69
C ASN A 40 26.84 9.11 -19.13
N ASN A 41 27.31 10.21 -19.75
CA ASN A 41 27.05 11.60 -19.38
C ASN A 41 25.63 12.01 -19.80
N ASN A 42 24.63 11.22 -19.40
CA ASN A 42 23.21 11.56 -19.46
C ASN A 42 22.80 12.50 -18.31
N TYR A 43 23.74 13.33 -17.86
CA TYR A 43 23.51 14.44 -16.93
C TYR A 43 23.01 15.63 -17.75
N ILE A 44 21.70 15.83 -17.76
CA ILE A 44 21.11 17.10 -18.25
C ILE A 44 21.39 18.15 -17.17
N PHE A 45 22.54 18.82 -17.29
CA PHE A 45 22.84 20.01 -16.49
C PHE A 45 21.75 21.06 -16.74
N SER A 46 21.15 21.55 -15.66
CA SER A 46 20.43 22.82 -15.72
C SER A 46 21.46 23.96 -15.76
N ASN A 47 21.30 24.91 -16.68
CA ASN A 47 22.18 26.09 -16.80
C ASN A 47 21.90 27.13 -15.69
N ASP A 48 21.64 26.67 -14.48
CA ASP A 48 21.25 27.48 -13.33
C ASP A 48 22.35 27.43 -12.27
N ASN A 49 23.08 28.54 -12.13
CA ASN A 49 24.22 28.65 -11.21
C ASN A 49 23.83 28.42 -9.73
N SER A 50 22.54 28.46 -9.37
CA SER A 50 22.07 28.12 -8.02
C SER A 50 22.31 26.65 -7.63
N MET A 51 22.57 25.77 -8.61
CA MET A 51 22.80 24.34 -8.36
C MET A 51 24.24 23.98 -7.95
N ASN A 52 25.20 24.91 -8.04
CA ASN A 52 26.60 24.68 -7.66
C ASN A 52 26.83 24.61 -6.13
N ASN A 53 25.80 24.94 -5.34
CA ASN A 53 25.84 25.04 -3.89
C ASN A 53 24.63 24.31 -3.29
N ILE A 54 24.90 23.39 -2.36
CA ILE A 54 23.89 22.51 -1.76
C ILE A 54 22.96 23.29 -0.84
N SER A 55 23.48 24.26 -0.09
CA SER A 55 22.68 25.09 0.83
C SER A 55 21.78 26.09 0.09
N GLU A 56 22.23 26.68 -1.03
CA GLU A 56 21.44 27.58 -1.88
C GLU A 56 20.20 26.87 -2.47
N PHE A 57 20.28 25.57 -2.79
CA PHE A 57 19.12 24.78 -3.23
C PHE A 57 17.97 24.72 -2.19
N TYR A 58 18.29 24.80 -0.89
CA TYR A 58 17.30 24.84 0.20
C TYR A 58 16.74 26.23 0.49
N LYS A 59 17.35 27.29 -0.05
CA LYS A 59 16.94 28.67 0.17
C LYS A 59 15.49 28.91 -0.22
N ASP A 60 14.77 29.62 0.65
CA ASP A 60 13.34 29.87 0.56
C ASP A 60 12.42 28.63 0.43
N THR A 61 12.96 27.41 0.49
CA THR A 61 12.15 26.18 0.36
C THR A 61 11.35 25.87 1.62
N LYS A 62 10.19 25.26 1.40
CA LYS A 62 9.37 24.63 2.45
C LYS A 62 9.56 23.12 2.39
N VAL A 63 10.02 22.55 3.50
CA VAL A 63 10.44 21.15 3.61
C VAL A 63 9.45 20.36 4.47
N PHE A 64 8.86 19.29 3.96
CA PHE A 64 7.98 18.39 4.72
C PHE A 64 8.73 17.14 5.17
N ILE A 65 8.69 16.80 6.47
CA ILE A 65 9.42 15.66 7.04
C ILE A 65 8.48 14.74 7.80
N THR A 66 8.45 13.48 7.39
CA THR A 66 7.77 12.41 8.13
C THR A 66 8.79 11.56 8.90
N GLY A 67 8.46 11.16 10.13
CA GLY A 67 9.40 10.43 10.99
C GLY A 67 10.43 11.32 11.72
N ALA A 68 10.28 12.65 11.66
CA ALA A 68 11.16 13.66 12.26
C ALA A 68 11.45 13.49 13.78
N THR A 69 10.62 12.72 14.49
CA THR A 69 10.80 12.42 15.92
C THR A 69 11.67 11.18 16.20
N GLY A 70 12.04 10.42 15.17
CA GLY A 70 13.04 9.35 15.24
C GLY A 70 14.49 9.88 15.25
N PHE A 71 15.48 9.00 15.43
CA PHE A 71 16.89 9.37 15.59
C PHE A 71 17.46 10.13 14.36
N VAL A 72 17.38 9.55 13.17
CA VAL A 72 17.75 10.22 11.89
C VAL A 72 16.92 11.48 11.68
N GLY A 73 15.61 11.43 11.98
CA GLY A 73 14.70 12.56 11.83
C GLY A 73 15.12 13.80 12.65
N LYS A 74 15.58 13.61 13.89
CA LYS A 74 16.12 14.69 14.73
C LYS A 74 17.39 15.29 14.13
N ALA A 75 18.33 14.43 13.72
CA ALA A 75 19.61 14.86 13.16
C ALA A 75 19.44 15.56 11.80
N LEU A 76 18.48 15.12 10.98
CA LEU A 76 18.08 15.80 9.75
C LEU A 76 17.52 17.21 10.02
N VAL A 77 16.63 17.36 11.00
CA VAL A 77 16.12 18.69 11.41
C VAL A 77 17.23 19.56 11.99
N GLU A 78 18.15 19.01 12.80
CA GLU A 78 19.32 19.74 13.32
C GLU A 78 20.21 20.24 12.17
N LYS A 79 20.58 19.35 11.25
CA LYS A 79 21.50 19.64 10.16
C LYS A 79 20.95 20.70 9.21
N LEU A 80 19.65 20.61 8.87
CA LEU A 80 18.96 21.61 8.06
C LEU A 80 18.91 22.98 8.75
N LEU A 81 18.50 23.05 10.02
CA LEU A 81 18.46 24.32 10.77
C LEU A 81 19.85 24.95 10.98
N ARG A 82 20.89 24.12 11.15
CA ARG A 82 22.27 24.58 11.38
C ARG A 82 22.99 25.05 10.12
N THR A 83 22.73 24.40 8.98
CA THR A 83 23.54 24.52 7.76
C THR A 83 22.78 25.25 6.64
N CYS A 84 21.50 24.93 6.44
CA CYS A 84 20.65 25.56 5.42
C CYS A 84 19.87 26.73 6.03
N THR A 85 20.57 27.72 6.61
CA THR A 85 19.95 28.77 7.45
C THR A 85 18.85 29.55 6.73
N ASP A 86 18.91 29.64 5.40
CA ASP A 86 18.04 30.47 4.58
C ASP A 86 16.81 29.70 4.04
N LEU A 87 16.59 28.47 4.51
CA LEU A 87 15.34 27.72 4.24
C LEU A 87 14.14 28.45 4.86
N ASN A 88 12.96 28.39 4.22
CA ASN A 88 11.78 29.16 4.65
C ASN A 88 11.09 28.54 5.88
N SER A 89 10.75 27.25 5.83
CA SER A 89 10.12 26.53 6.95
C SER A 89 10.24 25.01 6.84
N ILE A 90 10.31 24.31 7.97
CA ILE A 90 10.25 22.84 8.06
C ILE A 90 8.91 22.43 8.68
N TYR A 91 8.15 21.58 8.00
CA TYR A 91 6.85 21.06 8.42
C TYR A 91 6.99 19.60 8.86
N LEU A 92 6.75 19.31 10.13
CA LEU A 92 6.93 17.97 10.70
C LEU A 92 5.59 17.25 10.82
N LEU A 93 5.43 16.08 10.17
CA LEU A 93 4.28 15.21 10.40
C LEU A 93 4.42 14.56 11.77
N MET A 94 3.54 14.96 12.70
CA MET A 94 3.55 14.49 14.08
C MET A 94 2.20 13.90 14.48
N ARG A 95 2.27 12.70 15.04
CA ARG A 95 1.10 11.96 15.51
C ARG A 95 0.49 12.63 16.74
N PRO A 96 -0.84 12.79 16.83
CA PRO A 96 -1.50 13.14 18.08
C PRO A 96 -1.15 12.14 19.19
N LYS A 97 -1.18 12.58 20.46
CA LYS A 97 -1.02 11.68 21.61
C LYS A 97 -2.07 11.98 22.68
N ARG A 98 -2.74 10.95 23.17
CA ARG A 98 -3.76 11.05 24.22
C ARG A 98 -3.18 11.75 25.46
N GLY A 99 -3.72 12.90 25.81
CA GLY A 99 -3.30 13.70 26.97
C GLY A 99 -2.05 14.59 26.76
N MET A 100 -1.57 14.78 25.54
CA MET A 100 -0.43 15.68 25.26
C MET A 100 -0.60 16.40 23.92
N ALA A 101 -0.75 17.73 23.97
CA ALA A 101 -0.84 18.59 22.80
C ALA A 101 0.44 18.54 21.95
N THR A 102 0.33 18.64 20.63
CA THR A 102 1.44 18.37 19.71
C THR A 102 2.53 19.45 19.79
N GLU A 103 2.15 20.68 20.14
CA GLU A 103 3.04 21.82 20.43
C GLU A 103 3.93 21.53 21.64
N HIS A 104 3.39 20.86 22.66
CA HIS A 104 4.19 20.36 23.79
C HIS A 104 5.15 19.26 23.33
N ARG A 105 4.74 18.37 22.40
CA ARG A 105 5.65 17.35 21.84
C ARG A 105 6.81 17.98 21.07
N LEU A 106 6.58 19.07 20.33
CA LEU A 106 7.65 19.80 19.64
C LEU A 106 8.61 20.48 20.63
N LYS A 107 8.08 21.10 21.70
CA LYS A 107 8.90 21.67 22.77
C LYS A 107 9.74 20.62 23.51
N GLU A 108 9.24 19.39 23.68
CA GLU A 108 10.06 18.27 24.18
C GLU A 108 11.10 17.77 23.16
N LEU A 109 10.79 17.81 21.86
CA LEU A 109 11.75 17.45 20.80
C LEU A 109 12.99 18.36 20.85
N PHE A 110 12.80 19.68 20.95
CA PHE A 110 13.90 20.65 20.99
C PHE A 110 14.70 20.69 22.29
N LYS A 111 14.24 20.03 23.37
CA LYS A 111 15.04 19.82 24.59
C LYS A 111 16.13 18.75 24.41
N ASN A 112 16.10 17.98 23.31
CA ASN A 112 17.09 16.95 23.06
C ASN A 112 18.51 17.54 22.89
N PRO A 113 19.58 16.93 23.45
CA PRO A 113 20.95 17.42 23.32
C PRO A 113 21.45 17.62 21.88
N VAL A 114 20.87 16.93 20.90
CA VAL A 114 21.18 17.12 19.46
C VAL A 114 21.04 18.58 19.04
N PHE A 115 20.01 19.27 19.52
CA PHE A 115 19.67 20.65 19.15
C PHE A 115 20.45 21.70 19.96
N ASN A 116 21.37 21.30 20.84
CA ASN A 116 22.10 22.25 21.69
C ASN A 116 22.91 23.26 20.86
N ARG A 117 23.70 22.82 19.86
CA ARG A 117 24.45 23.74 18.97
C ARG A 117 23.55 24.76 18.28
N VAL A 118 22.39 24.33 17.80
CA VAL A 118 21.39 25.21 17.16
C VAL A 118 20.85 26.21 18.17
N ARG A 119 20.39 25.74 19.34
CA ARG A 119 19.82 26.55 20.43
C ARG A 119 20.81 27.54 21.05
N GLU A 120 22.10 27.22 21.05
CA GLU A 120 23.19 28.07 21.55
C GLU A 120 23.63 29.12 20.51
N LYS A 121 23.49 28.84 19.21
CA LYS A 121 23.78 29.77 18.11
C LYS A 121 22.64 30.75 17.84
N ASP A 122 21.42 30.24 17.69
CA ASP A 122 20.19 31.03 17.50
C ASP A 122 18.94 30.26 18.00
N PRO A 123 18.32 30.68 19.13
CA PRO A 123 17.05 30.13 19.58
C PRO A 123 15.86 30.41 18.64
N LEU A 124 15.89 31.45 17.82
CA LEU A 124 14.75 31.88 16.99
C LEU A 124 14.56 31.01 15.75
N VAL A 125 15.61 30.32 15.29
CA VAL A 125 15.51 29.43 14.11
C VAL A 125 14.49 28.28 14.31
N PHE A 126 14.12 27.94 15.54
CA PHE A 126 13.05 26.97 15.81
C PHE A 126 11.65 27.45 15.39
N ASP A 127 11.41 28.76 15.24
CA ASP A 127 10.14 29.31 14.73
C ASP A 127 9.91 28.98 13.24
N LYS A 128 10.97 28.57 12.51
CA LYS A 128 10.86 27.98 11.18
C LYS A 128 10.21 26.59 11.18
N VAL A 129 10.10 25.93 12.34
CA VAL A 129 9.60 24.56 12.45
C VAL A 129 8.13 24.52 12.86
N LYS A 130 7.29 24.00 11.97
CA LYS A 130 5.84 23.93 12.10
C LYS A 130 5.38 22.48 12.18
N ILE A 131 4.21 22.27 12.75
CA ILE A 131 3.63 20.94 12.97
C ILE A 131 2.49 20.71 12.00
N ILE A 132 2.45 19.53 11.38
CA ILE A 132 1.24 18.99 10.77
C ILE A 132 0.78 17.79 11.60
N ASN A 133 -0.46 17.79 12.05
CA ASN A 133 -1.03 16.66 12.79
C ASN A 133 -1.39 15.53 11.81
N GLY A 134 -0.93 14.31 12.07
CA GLY A 134 -1.28 13.13 11.26
C GLY A 134 -0.45 11.88 11.54
N ASP A 135 -0.85 10.74 10.97
CA ASP A 135 -0.22 9.43 11.03
C ASP A 135 -0.28 8.75 9.65
N VAL A 136 0.85 8.25 9.14
CA VAL A 136 0.94 7.58 7.83
C VAL A 136 0.06 6.31 7.73
N SER A 137 -0.28 5.69 8.87
CA SER A 137 -1.20 4.56 8.94
C SER A 137 -2.67 4.93 8.67
N MET A 138 -3.03 6.21 8.64
CA MET A 138 -4.39 6.69 8.34
C MET A 138 -4.56 7.12 6.87
N ALA A 139 -5.80 7.06 6.37
CA ALA A 139 -6.16 7.65 5.07
C ALA A 139 -5.87 9.16 5.05
N ASN A 140 -5.45 9.69 3.90
CA ASN A 140 -4.94 11.08 3.75
C ASN A 140 -3.90 11.47 4.80
N LEU A 141 -3.10 10.48 5.28
CA LEU A 141 -2.12 10.62 6.37
C LEU A 141 -2.72 11.13 7.69
N GLY A 142 -4.05 11.09 7.87
CA GLY A 142 -4.74 11.67 9.03
C GLY A 142 -4.63 13.20 9.14
N ILE A 143 -4.30 13.88 8.03
CA ILE A 143 -4.09 15.34 7.95
C ILE A 143 -5.44 16.05 7.69
N SER A 144 -5.61 17.28 8.20
CA SER A 144 -6.82 18.08 7.93
C SER A 144 -6.90 18.51 6.46
N GLU A 145 -8.10 18.72 5.90
CA GLU A 145 -8.24 19.14 4.49
C GLU A 145 -7.56 20.49 4.21
N THR A 146 -7.54 21.40 5.19
CA THR A 146 -6.82 22.68 5.13
C THR A 146 -5.31 22.51 5.08
N ASP A 147 -4.75 21.65 5.95
CA ASP A 147 -3.31 21.34 5.96
C ASP A 147 -2.91 20.56 4.70
N LEU A 148 -3.75 19.63 4.25
CA LEU A 148 -3.53 18.81 3.05
C LEU A 148 -3.48 19.68 1.79
N THR A 149 -4.38 20.65 1.68
CA THR A 149 -4.39 21.65 0.58
C THR A 149 -3.14 22.53 0.65
N PHE A 150 -2.79 23.03 1.84
CA PHE A 150 -1.55 23.80 2.03
C PHE A 150 -0.30 23.00 1.63
N LEU A 151 -0.20 21.72 2.00
CA LEU A 151 0.95 20.89 1.64
C LEU A 151 1.06 20.67 0.12
N LYS A 152 -0.07 20.45 -0.57
CA LYS A 152 -0.13 20.33 -2.04
C LYS A 152 0.29 21.62 -2.75
N ASP A 153 -0.11 22.77 -2.21
CA ASP A 153 0.11 24.06 -2.84
C ASP A 153 1.48 24.68 -2.56
N GLN A 154 2.22 24.22 -1.53
CA GLN A 154 3.37 24.97 -0.99
C GLN A 154 4.62 24.16 -0.64
N MET A 155 4.62 22.82 -0.68
CA MET A 155 5.84 22.06 -0.33
C MET A 155 6.78 21.88 -1.53
N ASN A 156 8.07 22.07 -1.28
CA ASN A 156 9.11 21.95 -2.31
C ASN A 156 9.97 20.70 -2.14
N ILE A 157 10.20 20.23 -0.92
CA ILE A 157 11.05 19.07 -0.64
C ILE A 157 10.37 18.17 0.38
N VAL A 158 10.36 16.86 0.16
CA VAL A 158 9.72 15.89 1.05
C VAL A 158 10.71 14.80 1.47
N PHE A 159 10.93 14.67 2.77
CA PHE A 159 11.74 13.61 3.38
C PHE A 159 10.86 12.56 4.04
N HIS A 160 10.83 11.34 3.48
CA HIS A 160 10.04 10.24 3.99
C HIS A 160 10.88 9.22 4.77
N SER A 161 10.95 9.42 6.09
CA SER A 161 11.66 8.56 7.04
C SER A 161 10.73 7.90 8.10
N ALA A 162 9.41 8.00 7.94
CA ALA A 162 8.45 7.31 8.81
C ALA A 162 8.39 5.81 8.48
N ALA A 163 8.62 4.96 9.47
CA ALA A 163 8.52 3.49 9.38
C ALA A 163 8.34 2.88 10.78
N THR A 164 7.85 1.64 10.86
CA THR A 164 8.23 0.72 11.96
C THR A 164 9.50 -0.02 11.58
N VAL A 165 10.42 -0.16 12.54
CA VAL A 165 11.71 -0.83 12.39
C VAL A 165 11.83 -2.11 13.22
N LYS A 166 10.71 -2.62 13.76
CA LYS A 166 10.68 -3.87 14.52
C LYS A 166 10.57 -5.06 13.57
N PHE A 167 11.42 -6.08 13.74
CA PHE A 167 11.38 -7.31 12.94
C PHE A 167 10.29 -8.28 13.40
N ASN A 168 9.78 -8.08 14.62
CA ASN A 168 8.71 -8.82 15.26
C ASN A 168 7.37 -8.07 15.23
N GLU A 169 7.26 -6.99 14.43
CA GLU A 169 5.95 -6.42 14.12
C GLU A 169 5.16 -7.42 13.27
N ASP A 170 3.86 -7.54 13.53
CA ASP A 170 2.97 -8.34 12.70
C ASP A 170 2.90 -7.79 11.26
N LEU A 171 2.57 -8.66 10.30
CA LEU A 171 2.61 -8.31 8.88
C LEU A 171 1.62 -7.19 8.53
N LYS A 172 0.48 -7.09 9.23
CA LYS A 172 -0.55 -6.06 9.00
C LYS A 172 -0.04 -4.70 9.42
N SER A 173 0.39 -4.55 10.67
CA SER A 173 1.02 -3.32 11.18
C SER A 173 2.24 -2.91 10.36
N ALA A 174 3.08 -3.86 9.94
CA ALA A 174 4.26 -3.59 9.14
C ALA A 174 3.90 -3.05 7.73
N VAL A 175 2.98 -3.70 7.00
CA VAL A 175 2.54 -3.24 5.67
C VAL A 175 1.81 -1.91 5.76
N THR A 176 0.92 -1.74 6.74
CA THR A 176 0.15 -0.50 6.93
C THR A 176 1.07 0.70 7.20
N LEU A 177 2.13 0.54 7.99
CA LEU A 177 3.07 1.63 8.30
C LEU A 177 4.13 1.85 7.22
N ASN A 178 4.76 0.79 6.71
CA ASN A 178 5.93 0.89 5.85
C ASN A 178 5.57 0.97 4.35
N THR A 179 4.59 0.20 3.89
CA THR A 179 4.26 0.08 2.47
C THR A 179 3.08 0.99 2.11
N LEU A 180 1.93 0.82 2.76
CA LEU A 180 0.74 1.64 2.54
C LEU A 180 0.91 3.08 3.04
N GLY A 181 1.65 3.26 4.14
CA GLY A 181 2.11 4.58 4.57
C GLY A 181 2.99 5.28 3.53
N THR A 182 3.92 4.56 2.88
CA THR A 182 4.71 5.09 1.76
C THR A 182 3.83 5.46 0.58
N LYS A 183 2.90 4.57 0.18
CA LYS A 183 1.95 4.82 -0.92
C LYS A 183 1.20 6.14 -0.73
N ARG A 184 0.64 6.39 0.46
CA ARG A 184 -0.11 7.61 0.77
C ARG A 184 0.73 8.88 0.75
N VAL A 185 2.01 8.81 1.14
CA VAL A 185 2.93 9.95 1.00
C VAL A 185 3.26 10.20 -0.48
N VAL A 186 3.46 9.15 -1.28
CA VAL A 186 3.67 9.25 -2.74
C VAL A 186 2.42 9.81 -3.44
N GLU A 187 1.21 9.39 -3.05
CA GLU A 187 -0.06 9.93 -3.55
C GLU A 187 -0.19 11.43 -3.26
N LEU A 188 0.12 11.87 -2.03
CA LEU A 188 0.19 13.30 -1.71
C LEU A 188 1.25 14.04 -2.54
N CYS A 189 2.42 13.43 -2.78
CA CYS A 189 3.49 14.05 -3.58
C CYS A 189 3.12 14.23 -5.06
N LYS A 190 2.25 13.38 -5.64
CA LYS A 190 1.72 13.56 -7.01
C LYS A 190 0.87 14.83 -7.16
N GLU A 191 0.26 15.28 -6.07
CA GLU A 191 -0.58 16.47 -6.04
C GLU A 191 0.19 17.74 -5.62
N MET A 192 1.49 17.64 -5.33
CA MET A 192 2.32 18.79 -4.95
C MET A 192 2.77 19.60 -6.17
N LYS A 193 2.35 20.87 -6.24
CA LYS A 193 2.57 21.77 -7.39
C LYS A 193 4.03 22.22 -7.57
N GLU A 194 4.79 22.32 -6.48
CA GLU A 194 6.15 22.90 -6.47
C GLU A 194 7.24 21.90 -6.04
N LEU A 195 6.97 20.59 -6.13
CA LEU A 195 7.87 19.54 -5.65
C LEU A 195 9.17 19.48 -6.47
N LYS A 196 10.28 19.91 -5.85
CA LYS A 196 11.65 19.80 -6.36
C LYS A 196 12.23 18.39 -6.17
N SER A 197 11.99 17.75 -5.01
CA SER A 197 12.48 16.40 -4.71
C SER A 197 11.71 15.68 -3.59
N PHE A 198 11.45 14.38 -3.77
CA PHE A 198 10.99 13.43 -2.76
C PHE A 198 12.12 12.41 -2.45
N VAL A 199 12.44 12.19 -1.18
CA VAL A 199 13.45 11.22 -0.75
C VAL A 199 12.83 10.16 0.15
N HIS A 200 12.85 8.90 -0.30
CA HIS A 200 12.44 7.76 0.51
C HIS A 200 13.65 7.16 1.26
N VAL A 201 13.58 7.12 2.59
CA VAL A 201 14.60 6.45 3.42
C VAL A 201 14.19 4.99 3.61
N SER A 202 14.90 4.09 2.93
CA SER A 202 14.73 2.63 3.05
C SER A 202 15.79 2.03 3.98
N THR A 203 16.41 0.92 3.59
CA THR A 203 17.49 0.20 4.28
C THR A 203 18.26 -0.62 3.25
N ALA A 204 19.58 -0.74 3.38
CA ALA A 204 20.40 -1.58 2.51
C ALA A 204 19.92 -3.04 2.49
N PHE A 205 19.38 -3.51 3.61
CA PHE A 205 18.94 -4.90 3.81
C PHE A 205 17.52 -5.20 3.30
N SER A 206 16.88 -4.30 2.54
CA SER A 206 15.54 -4.54 1.97
C SER A 206 15.52 -5.81 1.09
N ASN A 207 16.60 -6.03 0.34
CA ASN A 207 16.81 -7.14 -0.57
C ASN A 207 17.86 -8.14 -0.04
N SER A 208 17.85 -8.38 1.28
CA SER A 208 18.80 -9.28 1.97
C SER A 208 18.61 -10.78 1.68
N ASP A 209 17.70 -11.12 0.76
CA ASP A 209 17.58 -12.44 0.12
C ASP A 209 18.64 -12.68 -0.96
N LYS A 210 19.38 -11.64 -1.36
CA LYS A 210 20.45 -11.65 -2.38
C LYS A 210 21.82 -11.51 -1.73
N GLU A 211 22.88 -11.96 -2.40
CA GLU A 211 24.27 -11.79 -1.93
C GLU A 211 24.86 -10.44 -2.37
N THR A 212 24.81 -10.14 -3.67
CA THR A 212 25.07 -8.79 -4.22
C THR A 212 23.77 -7.99 -4.30
N ILE A 213 23.82 -6.72 -3.89
CA ILE A 213 22.69 -5.79 -3.87
C ILE A 213 23.09 -4.52 -4.63
N GLU A 214 22.49 -4.34 -5.81
CA GLU A 214 22.70 -3.20 -6.69
C GLU A 214 21.87 -1.98 -6.27
N GLU A 215 22.26 -0.81 -6.77
CA GLU A 215 21.53 0.45 -6.64
C GLU A 215 20.38 0.59 -7.66
N THR A 216 19.62 -0.50 -7.82
CA THR A 216 18.37 -0.58 -8.57
C THR A 216 17.23 -0.99 -7.63
N VAL A 217 15.98 -0.69 -7.98
CA VAL A 217 14.82 -1.23 -7.25
C VAL A 217 14.43 -2.58 -7.84
N TYR A 218 14.58 -3.62 -7.05
CA TYR A 218 14.13 -4.96 -7.39
C TYR A 218 12.61 -5.09 -7.28
N LYS A 219 12.00 -5.85 -8.19
CA LYS A 219 10.60 -6.25 -8.09
C LYS A 219 10.44 -7.32 -6.99
N PRO A 220 9.57 -7.14 -5.97
CA PRO A 220 9.32 -8.14 -4.95
C PRO A 220 8.67 -9.41 -5.53
N GLU A 221 8.79 -10.55 -4.82
CA GLU A 221 8.16 -11.82 -5.23
C GLU A 221 6.62 -11.81 -5.09
N VAL A 222 6.08 -10.88 -4.32
CA VAL A 222 4.64 -10.66 -4.12
C VAL A 222 4.25 -9.25 -4.57
N ASP A 223 3.08 -9.10 -5.20
CA ASP A 223 2.56 -7.78 -5.57
C ASP A 223 2.17 -6.96 -4.32
N PRO A 224 2.76 -5.76 -4.09
CA PRO A 224 2.39 -4.92 -2.97
C PRO A 224 0.91 -4.54 -2.93
N GLU A 225 0.23 -4.35 -4.07
CA GLU A 225 -1.18 -3.96 -4.09
C GLU A 225 -2.11 -5.11 -3.67
N ALA A 226 -1.83 -6.34 -4.12
CA ALA A 226 -2.48 -7.55 -3.62
C ALA A 226 -2.25 -7.74 -2.11
N ILE A 227 -1.01 -7.58 -1.60
CA ILE A 227 -0.72 -7.73 -0.18
C ILE A 227 -1.42 -6.65 0.67
N MET A 228 -1.41 -5.38 0.24
CA MET A 228 -2.17 -4.30 0.90
C MET A 228 -3.67 -4.61 0.90
N SER A 229 -4.24 -5.06 -0.24
CA SER A 229 -5.65 -5.45 -0.36
C SER A 229 -6.03 -6.60 0.58
N CYS A 230 -5.22 -7.65 0.63
CA CYS A 230 -5.46 -8.80 1.50
C CYS A 230 -5.41 -8.43 2.99
N ILE A 231 -4.58 -7.46 3.37
CA ILE A 231 -4.39 -7.07 4.78
C ILE A 231 -5.55 -6.23 5.33
N ASP A 232 -6.22 -5.45 4.47
CA ASP A 232 -7.47 -4.76 4.80
C ASP A 232 -8.67 -5.74 4.83
N ILE A 233 -8.75 -6.71 3.89
CA ILE A 233 -9.83 -7.71 3.87
C ILE A 233 -9.77 -8.66 5.08
N LEU A 234 -8.59 -9.23 5.34
CA LEU A 234 -8.51 -10.47 6.10
C LEU A 234 -8.51 -10.24 7.62
N PRO A 235 -9.22 -11.08 8.39
CA PRO A 235 -9.16 -11.06 9.84
C PRO A 235 -7.76 -11.53 10.29
N ASP A 236 -7.22 -10.91 11.34
CA ASP A 236 -5.78 -10.91 11.64
C ASP A 236 -5.18 -12.32 11.77
N LYS A 237 -5.94 -13.30 12.30
CA LYS A 237 -5.52 -14.72 12.37
C LYS A 237 -5.23 -15.35 11.00
N ALA A 238 -5.93 -14.95 9.94
CA ALA A 238 -5.63 -15.39 8.58
C ALA A 238 -4.32 -14.78 8.07
N ILE A 239 -4.02 -13.54 8.46
CA ILE A 239 -2.77 -12.86 8.11
C ILE A 239 -1.60 -13.48 8.88
N GLU A 240 -1.79 -13.87 10.16
CA GLU A 240 -0.84 -14.69 10.91
C GLU A 240 -0.55 -16.03 10.21
N GLU A 241 -1.59 -16.75 9.78
CA GLU A 241 -1.49 -18.02 9.05
C GLU A 241 -0.73 -17.86 7.71
N LEU A 242 -1.05 -16.84 6.91
CA LEU A 242 -0.41 -16.55 5.63
C LEU A 242 0.97 -15.90 5.75
N SER A 243 1.30 -15.28 6.88
CA SER A 243 2.49 -14.42 7.04
C SER A 243 3.79 -15.09 6.59
N LYS A 244 3.97 -16.37 6.92
CA LYS A 244 5.15 -17.17 6.56
C LYS A 244 5.27 -17.43 5.06
N LYS A 245 4.14 -17.51 4.34
CA LYS A 245 4.11 -17.65 2.87
C LYS A 245 4.43 -16.31 2.21
N ILE A 246 3.87 -15.22 2.75
CA ILE A 246 4.08 -13.85 2.23
C ILE A 246 5.50 -13.33 2.49
N LEU A 247 6.16 -13.74 3.57
CA LEU A 247 7.58 -13.42 3.81
C LEU A 247 8.51 -14.04 2.75
N GLY A 248 8.17 -15.22 2.22
CA GLY A 248 9.00 -15.93 1.24
C GLY A 248 10.43 -16.13 1.73
N LYS A 249 11.39 -15.49 1.05
CA LYS A 249 12.82 -15.50 1.39
C LYS A 249 13.23 -14.40 2.38
N HIS A 250 12.40 -13.38 2.63
CA HIS A 250 12.77 -12.27 3.50
C HIS A 250 12.87 -12.73 4.96
N PRO A 251 13.95 -12.37 5.69
CA PRO A 251 14.19 -12.84 7.05
C PRO A 251 13.20 -12.29 8.09
N ASN A 252 12.46 -11.21 7.77
CA ASN A 252 11.46 -10.60 8.65
C ASN A 252 10.52 -9.64 7.88
N THR A 253 9.42 -9.25 8.54
CA THR A 253 8.41 -8.31 8.01
C THR A 253 8.99 -6.94 7.62
N TYR A 254 10.01 -6.44 8.32
CA TYR A 254 10.63 -5.15 8.04
C TYR A 254 11.34 -5.14 6.67
N THR A 255 12.16 -6.15 6.37
CA THR A 255 12.88 -6.25 5.09
C THR A 255 11.91 -6.34 3.90
N LEU A 256 10.93 -7.25 3.94
CA LEU A 256 9.86 -7.36 2.95
C LEU A 256 9.13 -6.02 2.74
N THR A 257 8.65 -5.40 3.82
CA THR A 257 7.82 -4.18 3.70
C THR A 257 8.60 -2.97 3.23
N LYS A 258 9.93 -2.93 3.41
CA LYS A 258 10.81 -1.95 2.78
C LYS A 258 11.08 -2.24 1.31
N ALA A 259 11.28 -3.50 0.89
CA ALA A 259 11.36 -3.84 -0.53
C ALA A 259 10.05 -3.48 -1.29
N MET A 260 8.89 -3.78 -0.70
CA MET A 260 7.60 -3.37 -1.26
C MET A 260 7.41 -1.84 -1.28
N ALA A 261 7.92 -1.11 -0.28
CA ALA A 261 7.89 0.35 -0.28
C ALA A 261 8.77 0.96 -1.37
N GLU A 262 9.98 0.43 -1.60
CA GLU A 262 10.84 0.85 -2.71
C GLU A 262 10.15 0.65 -4.07
N TYR A 263 9.46 -0.48 -4.26
CA TYR A 263 8.71 -0.76 -5.48
C TYR A 263 7.55 0.22 -5.70
N VAL A 264 6.78 0.51 -4.65
CA VAL A 264 5.72 1.53 -4.68
C VAL A 264 6.27 2.92 -5.04
N VAL A 265 7.49 3.27 -4.60
CA VAL A 265 8.14 4.53 -5.01
C VAL A 265 8.62 4.48 -6.46
N SER A 266 9.19 3.35 -6.93
CA SER A 266 9.74 3.24 -8.29
C SER A 266 8.65 3.30 -9.37
N GLU A 267 7.51 2.64 -9.18
CA GLU A 267 6.33 2.70 -10.09
C GLU A 267 5.82 4.13 -10.32
N ASN A 268 6.13 5.07 -9.40
CA ASN A 268 5.68 6.46 -9.45
C ASN A 268 6.81 7.45 -9.80
N SER A 269 8.03 6.96 -10.06
CA SER A 269 9.21 7.78 -10.34
C SER A 269 9.20 8.52 -11.68
N SER A 270 8.31 8.15 -12.59
CA SER A 270 8.01 8.89 -13.81
C SER A 270 7.13 10.12 -13.60
N VAL A 271 6.51 10.26 -12.41
CA VAL A 271 5.55 11.32 -12.08
C VAL A 271 6.10 12.31 -11.05
N ILE A 272 6.86 11.85 -10.06
CA ILE A 272 7.48 12.68 -9.03
C ILE A 272 9.02 12.62 -9.10
N PRO A 273 9.74 13.74 -8.89
CA PRO A 273 11.21 13.71 -8.83
C PRO A 273 11.65 13.01 -7.53
N THR A 274 12.14 11.78 -7.65
CA THR A 274 12.33 10.86 -6.51
C THR A 274 13.70 10.17 -6.49
N CYS A 275 14.18 9.86 -5.29
CA CYS A 275 15.26 8.91 -5.07
C CYS A 275 15.04 8.08 -3.79
N VAL A 276 15.69 6.92 -3.72
CA VAL A 276 15.74 6.07 -2.52
C VAL A 276 17.13 6.18 -1.89
N VAL A 277 17.20 6.45 -0.58
CA VAL A 277 18.44 6.29 0.20
C VAL A 277 18.31 5.02 1.03
N ARG A 278 19.22 4.07 0.81
CA ARG A 278 19.35 2.80 1.54
C ARG A 278 20.54 2.87 2.50
N PRO A 279 20.38 3.41 3.72
CA PRO A 279 21.44 3.31 4.71
C PRO A 279 21.64 1.88 5.17
N SER A 280 22.88 1.52 5.51
CA SER A 280 23.11 0.35 6.36
C SER A 280 22.50 0.57 7.75
N ILE A 281 21.98 -0.50 8.33
CA ILE A 281 21.33 -0.50 9.65
C ILE A 281 21.87 -1.72 10.39
N SER A 282 22.28 -1.57 11.65
CA SER A 282 22.66 -2.75 12.44
C SER A 282 21.41 -3.37 13.03
N LEU A 283 20.95 -4.47 12.41
CA LEU A 283 19.60 -5.00 12.60
C LEU A 283 19.46 -5.86 13.87
N PHE A 284 19.31 -5.19 15.02
CA PHE A 284 18.92 -5.79 16.29
C PHE A 284 17.84 -4.95 16.98
N ASN A 285 16.80 -5.58 17.53
CA ASN A 285 15.71 -4.91 18.25
C ASN A 285 15.68 -5.33 19.73
N ILE A 286 15.81 -4.37 20.65
CA ILE A 286 15.78 -4.59 22.10
C ILE A 286 14.54 -3.88 22.65
N GLU A 287 13.49 -4.64 22.93
CA GLU A 287 12.21 -4.07 23.37
C GLU A 287 12.29 -3.53 24.81
N GLN A 288 11.95 -2.24 24.97
CA GLN A 288 11.64 -1.54 26.23
C GLN A 288 12.45 -1.98 27.47
N LEU A 289 13.62 -1.36 27.67
CA LEU A 289 14.40 -1.44 28.91
C LEU A 289 14.47 -0.10 29.65
N VAL A 290 13.33 0.34 30.18
CA VAL A 290 13.32 1.22 31.36
C VAL A 290 12.51 0.51 32.44
N VAL A 291 13.19 0.00 33.47
CA VAL A 291 12.52 -0.57 34.64
C VAL A 291 11.83 0.57 35.38
N SER A 292 10.52 0.46 35.55
CA SER A 292 9.78 1.40 36.38
C SER A 292 10.21 1.28 37.84
N HIS A 293 10.90 2.30 38.35
CA HIS A 293 10.63 2.99 39.62
C HIS A 293 11.36 4.36 39.65
N GLN A 294 10.68 5.41 40.14
CA GLN A 294 11.22 6.73 40.48
C GLN A 294 12.15 7.44 39.45
N SER A 295 11.61 7.79 38.29
CA SER A 295 12.15 8.87 37.44
C SER A 295 11.04 9.51 36.60
N LYS A 296 10.44 10.61 37.07
CA LYS A 296 9.54 11.43 36.24
C LYS A 296 10.41 12.24 35.26
N GLY A 297 10.39 11.93 33.96
CA GLY A 297 11.08 12.75 32.95
C GLY A 297 11.74 12.03 31.76
N LEU A 298 11.44 10.75 31.48
CA LEU A 298 11.87 10.08 30.24
C LEU A 298 10.65 9.85 29.32
N PRO A 299 10.61 10.46 28.11
CA PRO A 299 9.54 10.24 27.14
C PRO A 299 9.67 8.88 26.43
N GLU A 300 8.70 8.54 25.59
CA GLU A 300 8.79 7.38 24.68
C GLU A 300 9.94 7.58 23.68
N LEU A 301 10.99 6.76 23.80
CA LEU A 301 12.01 6.69 22.76
C LEU A 301 11.43 5.98 21.52
N ILE A 302 11.71 6.58 20.35
CA ILE A 302 11.34 6.04 19.04
C ILE A 302 12.53 5.24 18.50
N TYR A 303 12.29 3.95 18.24
CA TYR A 303 13.30 2.99 17.82
C TYR A 303 13.90 3.35 16.46
N SER A 304 15.23 3.26 16.35
CA SER A 304 16.00 3.57 15.14
C SER A 304 17.42 3.04 15.31
N SER A 305 17.90 2.22 14.38
CA SER A 305 19.05 1.31 14.62
C SER A 305 20.35 1.72 13.91
N PHE A 306 20.63 3.03 13.92
CA PHE A 306 21.84 3.65 13.35
C PHE A 306 22.91 3.84 14.43
N THR A 307 24.16 4.02 14.02
CA THR A 307 25.28 4.24 14.95
C THR A 307 25.42 5.70 15.38
N ALA A 308 26.36 5.98 16.27
CA ALA A 308 26.66 7.35 16.67
C ALA A 308 27.14 8.22 15.50
N ALA A 309 27.08 9.53 15.71
CA ALA A 309 27.70 10.51 14.82
C ALA A 309 29.23 10.42 14.85
N TRP A 310 29.87 10.65 13.70
CA TRP A 310 31.33 10.74 13.59
C TRP A 310 31.84 12.15 13.93
N LYS A 311 31.24 13.16 13.30
CA LYS A 311 31.60 14.59 13.40
C LYS A 311 30.45 15.43 13.95
N GLU A 312 29.20 15.18 13.55
CA GLU A 312 28.08 16.12 13.71
C GLU A 312 26.77 15.53 14.30
N PRO A 313 26.02 16.27 15.15
CA PRO A 313 26.39 17.54 15.76
C PRO A 313 27.45 17.40 16.85
N TYR A 314 27.77 16.18 17.31
CA TYR A 314 28.93 15.92 18.17
C TYR A 314 29.48 14.53 17.87
N PRO A 315 30.81 14.32 17.86
CA PRO A 315 31.40 12.99 17.84
C PRO A 315 30.82 12.11 18.95
N GLY A 316 30.42 10.89 18.63
CA GLY A 316 29.78 9.97 19.58
C GLY A 316 28.30 10.27 19.89
N TRP A 317 27.64 11.29 19.30
CA TRP A 317 26.24 11.54 19.62
C TRP A 317 25.33 10.36 19.21
N VAL A 318 24.62 9.81 20.20
CA VAL A 318 23.61 8.75 20.03
C VAL A 318 22.55 8.85 21.14
N ASP A 319 21.26 8.77 20.80
CA ASP A 319 20.17 8.99 21.77
C ASP A 319 19.18 7.81 21.91
N ASN A 320 19.53 6.66 21.33
CA ASN A 320 18.73 5.45 21.30
C ASN A 320 19.47 4.24 21.92
N VAL A 321 18.75 3.14 22.15
CA VAL A 321 19.29 1.86 22.67
C VAL A 321 19.04 0.70 21.70
N SER A 322 18.84 1.02 20.42
CA SER A 322 18.46 0.07 19.36
C SER A 322 19.70 -0.35 18.56
N GLY A 323 19.59 -1.45 17.80
CA GLY A 323 20.67 -1.96 16.97
C GLY A 323 21.95 -2.28 17.75
N ILE A 324 23.09 -1.98 17.13
CA ILE A 324 24.42 -2.22 17.70
C ILE A 324 24.64 -1.46 19.02
N THR A 325 24.02 -0.29 19.20
CA THR A 325 24.19 0.59 20.37
C THR A 325 23.83 -0.13 21.67
N GLY A 326 22.72 -0.87 21.68
CA GLY A 326 22.31 -1.65 22.84
C GLY A 326 23.20 -2.89 23.09
N ILE A 327 23.77 -3.48 22.03
CA ILE A 327 24.73 -4.58 22.16
C ILE A 327 26.06 -4.08 22.75
N LEU A 328 26.60 -2.96 22.25
CA LEU A 328 27.79 -2.30 22.81
C LEU A 328 27.61 -1.98 24.29
N MET A 329 26.46 -1.40 24.65
CA MET A 329 26.13 -1.04 26.02
C MET A 329 26.20 -2.25 26.96
N GLU A 330 25.65 -3.41 26.57
CA GLU A 330 25.69 -4.62 27.40
C GLU A 330 27.03 -5.35 27.36
N CYS A 331 27.70 -5.41 26.21
CA CYS A 331 29.06 -5.93 26.10
C CYS A 331 30.03 -5.15 27.01
N ALA A 332 29.94 -3.80 27.00
CA ALA A 332 30.72 -2.92 27.85
C ALA A 332 30.27 -2.92 29.33
N ARG A 333 29.07 -3.40 29.64
CA ARG A 333 28.62 -3.69 31.02
C ARG A 333 28.93 -5.13 31.47
N GLY A 334 29.48 -5.95 30.58
CA GLY A 334 29.86 -7.35 30.80
C GLY A 334 28.68 -8.33 30.93
N THR A 335 27.45 -7.91 30.63
CA THR A 335 26.22 -8.74 30.76
C THR A 335 26.04 -9.71 29.59
N ILE A 336 26.50 -9.37 28.39
CA ILE A 336 26.62 -10.31 27.26
C ILE A 336 27.97 -11.01 27.31
N LYS A 337 27.95 -12.35 27.20
CA LYS A 337 29.14 -13.23 27.22
C LYS A 337 29.37 -14.05 25.94
N SER A 338 28.33 -14.21 25.13
CA SER A 338 28.31 -15.09 23.96
C SER A 338 27.39 -14.48 22.93
N ILE A 339 27.82 -14.39 21.67
CA ILE A 339 27.06 -13.80 20.55
C ILE A 339 27.04 -14.80 19.39
N ILE A 340 25.88 -15.06 18.78
CA ILE A 340 25.83 -15.85 17.54
C ILE A 340 26.24 -14.94 16.37
N CYS A 341 27.37 -15.26 15.76
CA CYS A 341 28.02 -14.45 14.72
C CYS A 341 29.20 -15.24 14.12
N ASP A 342 29.53 -15.01 12.85
CA ASP A 342 30.84 -15.34 12.29
C ASP A 342 31.75 -14.12 12.40
N ASP A 343 32.89 -14.26 13.11
CA ASP A 343 33.76 -13.13 13.45
C ASP A 343 34.55 -12.60 12.24
N LYS A 344 34.58 -13.34 11.13
CA LYS A 344 35.27 -12.97 9.89
C LYS A 344 34.43 -12.13 8.95
N CYS A 345 33.10 -12.19 9.04
CA CYS A 345 32.22 -11.43 8.16
C CYS A 345 32.48 -9.92 8.31
N LYS A 346 32.44 -9.19 7.18
CA LYS A 346 32.28 -7.75 7.18
C LYS A 346 30.99 -7.39 7.93
N MET A 347 31.03 -6.35 8.74
CA MET A 347 29.85 -5.77 9.37
C MET A 347 29.62 -4.38 8.76
N ASP A 348 28.38 -4.10 8.38
CA ASP A 348 28.01 -2.81 7.81
C ASP A 348 27.49 -1.84 8.89
N LEU A 349 28.20 -0.73 9.08
CA LEU A 349 27.85 0.36 9.99
C LEU A 349 28.06 1.71 9.31
N ILE A 350 27.07 2.60 9.39
CA ILE A 350 27.14 3.95 8.85
C ILE A 350 26.83 4.99 9.95
N PRO A 351 27.68 6.02 10.16
CA PRO A 351 27.40 7.11 11.08
C PRO A 351 26.12 7.88 10.72
N VAL A 352 25.37 8.33 11.74
CA VAL A 352 24.08 9.02 11.53
C VAL A 352 24.22 10.35 10.77
N ASP A 353 25.35 11.05 10.92
CA ASP A 353 25.67 12.27 10.19
C ASP A 353 25.99 12.03 8.72
N ILE A 354 26.72 10.97 8.38
CA ILE A 354 26.91 10.56 6.98
C ILE A 354 25.54 10.26 6.35
N VAL A 355 24.67 9.48 7.01
CA VAL A 355 23.30 9.21 6.51
C VAL A 355 22.48 10.48 6.32
N VAL A 356 22.52 11.41 7.28
CA VAL A 356 21.77 12.67 7.18
C VAL A 356 22.29 13.54 6.04
N ASN A 357 23.61 13.63 5.88
CA ASN A 357 24.21 14.35 4.76
C ASN A 357 23.83 13.69 3.44
N THR A 358 23.89 12.35 3.32
CA THR A 358 23.43 11.62 2.13
C THR A 358 21.96 11.89 1.82
N ILE A 359 21.08 11.95 2.83
CA ILE A 359 19.65 12.27 2.62
C ILE A 359 19.48 13.69 2.05
N ILE A 360 20.23 14.67 2.57
CA ILE A 360 20.19 16.06 2.12
C ILE A 360 20.77 16.20 0.70
N THR A 361 21.97 15.67 0.45
CA THR A 361 22.64 15.77 -0.85
C THR A 361 21.92 14.97 -1.93
N ALA A 362 21.31 13.82 -1.59
CA ALA A 362 20.45 13.07 -2.51
C ALA A 362 19.24 13.88 -3.01
N ALA A 363 18.64 14.74 -2.17
CA ALA A 363 17.54 15.61 -2.59
C ALA A 363 18.01 16.70 -3.57
N TRP A 364 19.14 17.34 -3.28
CA TRP A 364 19.78 18.31 -4.17
C TRP A 364 20.16 17.65 -5.51
N HIS A 365 20.88 16.53 -5.49
CA HIS A 365 21.35 15.81 -6.68
C HIS A 365 20.17 15.30 -7.54
N THR A 366 19.06 14.90 -6.93
CA THR A 366 17.83 14.50 -7.64
C THR A 366 17.14 15.68 -8.36
N ALA A 367 17.20 16.88 -7.78
CA ALA A 367 16.65 18.08 -8.40
C ALA A 367 17.57 18.69 -9.48
N ALA A 368 18.87 18.80 -9.18
CA ALA A 368 19.88 19.41 -10.04
C ALA A 368 20.19 18.58 -11.31
N TYR A 369 20.23 17.25 -11.16
CA TYR A 369 20.61 16.31 -12.21
C TYR A 369 19.45 15.37 -12.54
N ARG A 370 18.46 15.83 -13.31
CA ARG A 370 17.30 15.00 -13.65
C ARG A 370 17.67 13.83 -14.58
N SER A 371 17.27 12.63 -14.21
CA SER A 371 17.46 11.38 -14.96
C SER A 371 16.13 10.67 -15.20
N ASN A 372 16.00 9.99 -16.34
CA ASN A 372 14.81 9.18 -16.69
C ASN A 372 14.70 7.86 -15.88
N GLN A 373 15.63 7.62 -14.96
CA GLN A 373 15.65 6.49 -14.04
C GLN A 373 15.78 7.02 -12.61
N MET A 374 15.05 6.41 -11.68
CA MET A 374 15.15 6.73 -10.25
C MET A 374 16.51 6.30 -9.70
N ARG A 375 17.19 7.20 -8.99
CA ARG A 375 18.43 6.84 -8.28
C ARG A 375 18.12 6.15 -6.97
N VAL A 376 18.94 5.15 -6.66
CA VAL A 376 19.04 4.51 -5.35
C VAL A 376 20.46 4.72 -4.85
N TYR A 377 20.65 5.05 -3.57
CA TYR A 377 21.97 5.23 -2.97
C TYR A 377 22.16 4.22 -1.83
N ASN A 378 23.06 3.26 -2.00
CA ASN A 378 23.49 2.29 -1.00
C ASN A 378 24.49 2.97 -0.04
N CYS A 379 23.97 3.66 0.98
CA CYS A 379 24.76 4.36 1.98
C CYS A 379 25.31 3.35 3.02
N THR A 380 26.34 2.62 2.60
CA THR A 380 26.95 1.47 3.29
C THR A 380 28.47 1.65 3.45
N SER A 381 29.11 0.72 4.13
CA SER A 381 30.52 0.81 4.57
C SER A 381 31.40 -0.33 4.05
N SER A 382 30.82 -1.52 3.82
CA SER A 382 31.57 -2.76 3.54
C SER A 382 32.42 -2.74 2.28
N ASN A 383 32.10 -1.90 1.28
CA ASN A 383 32.89 -1.76 0.06
C ASN A 383 33.67 -0.44 -0.03
N ILE A 384 33.43 0.52 0.89
CA ILE A 384 34.15 1.80 0.96
C ILE A 384 35.27 1.77 2.02
N ASN A 385 34.96 1.31 3.24
CA ASN A 385 35.88 1.26 4.38
C ASN A 385 35.47 0.12 5.34
N PRO A 386 35.74 -1.16 4.97
CA PRO A 386 35.21 -2.32 5.69
C PRO A 386 35.75 -2.51 7.12
N ILE A 387 34.86 -2.93 8.01
CA ILE A 387 35.20 -3.47 9.34
C ILE A 387 34.66 -4.90 9.50
N THR A 388 35.40 -5.76 10.20
CA THR A 388 34.94 -7.11 10.56
C THR A 388 34.38 -7.16 11.97
N TRP A 389 33.47 -8.12 12.22
CA TRP A 389 32.93 -8.37 13.56
C TRP A 389 34.05 -8.59 14.60
N LYS A 390 35.10 -9.36 14.27
CA LYS A 390 36.26 -9.55 15.12
C LYS A 390 36.93 -8.24 15.54
N TYR A 391 37.34 -7.41 14.57
CA TYR A 391 38.08 -6.18 14.86
C TYR A 391 37.22 -5.17 15.65
N PHE A 392 35.94 -5.04 15.30
CA PHE A 392 34.98 -4.25 16.06
C PHE A 392 34.80 -4.75 17.50
N GLY A 393 34.78 -6.07 17.71
CA GLY A 393 34.73 -6.68 19.03
C GLY A 393 35.99 -6.44 19.87
N GLU A 394 37.17 -6.48 19.24
CA GLU A 394 38.46 -6.17 19.87
C GLU A 394 38.53 -4.70 20.30
N LEU A 395 38.10 -3.76 19.44
CA LEU A 395 37.97 -2.33 19.78
C LEU A 395 36.94 -2.09 20.90
N THR A 396 35.78 -2.78 20.84
CA THR A 396 34.74 -2.69 21.88
C THR A 396 35.26 -3.17 23.23
N HIS A 397 36.00 -4.28 23.24
CA HIS A 397 36.62 -4.82 24.45
C HIS A 397 37.69 -3.86 25.01
N LYS A 398 38.65 -3.43 24.17
CA LYS A 398 39.70 -2.43 24.47
C LYS A 398 39.11 -1.22 25.21
N TYR A 399 38.10 -0.59 24.65
CA TYR A 399 37.54 0.64 25.22
C TYR A 399 36.57 0.43 26.38
N SER A 400 35.88 -0.72 26.46
CA SER A 400 35.07 -1.06 27.64
C SER A 400 35.89 -1.20 28.93
N LEU A 401 37.16 -1.63 28.82
CA LEU A 401 38.09 -1.74 29.95
C LEU A 401 38.79 -0.41 30.27
N GLN A 402 39.02 0.45 29.28
CA GLN A 402 39.62 1.78 29.49
C GLN A 402 38.62 2.82 30.04
N TYR A 403 37.37 2.78 29.57
CA TYR A 403 36.32 3.77 29.90
C TYR A 403 35.06 3.19 30.58
N PRO A 404 35.18 2.25 31.55
CA PRO A 404 34.03 1.56 32.16
C PRO A 404 33.03 2.52 32.79
N SER A 405 31.74 2.24 32.61
CA SER A 405 30.64 2.96 33.27
C SER A 405 30.43 2.49 34.72
N LYS A 406 29.90 3.35 35.60
CA LYS A 406 29.42 2.94 36.93
C LYS A 406 28.40 1.78 36.90
N TYR A 407 27.70 1.62 35.77
CA TYR A 407 26.72 0.56 35.50
C TYR A 407 27.31 -0.77 34.99
N VAL A 408 28.64 -0.90 34.92
CA VAL A 408 29.32 -2.20 34.72
C VAL A 408 28.81 -3.20 35.74
N THR A 409 28.28 -4.33 35.25
CA THR A 409 27.60 -5.35 36.06
C THR A 409 28.52 -6.54 36.32
N TRP A 410 29.30 -6.94 35.31
CA TRP A 410 30.38 -7.94 35.38
C TRP A 410 31.60 -7.43 34.63
N TYR A 411 32.76 -8.08 34.77
CA TYR A 411 33.94 -7.76 33.94
C TYR A 411 33.58 -7.86 32.43
N PRO A 412 33.79 -6.82 31.60
CA PRO A 412 33.55 -6.86 30.16
C PRO A 412 34.37 -7.95 29.46
N GLY A 413 33.78 -8.59 28.46
CA GLY A 413 34.40 -9.73 27.78
C GLY A 413 33.35 -10.71 27.30
N PHE A 414 33.35 -10.97 26.01
CA PHE A 414 32.41 -11.80 25.27
C PHE A 414 33.14 -12.56 24.16
N THR A 415 32.48 -13.51 23.51
CA THR A 415 33.06 -14.23 22.36
C THR A 415 32.01 -14.50 21.30
N TYR A 416 32.38 -14.29 20.04
CA TYR A 416 31.57 -14.69 18.88
C TYR A 416 31.56 -16.22 18.73
N ARG A 417 30.43 -16.78 18.27
CA ARG A 417 30.17 -18.23 18.18
C ARG A 417 29.31 -18.53 16.96
N THR A 418 29.83 -19.34 16.03
CA THR A 418 29.03 -19.90 14.92
C THR A 418 28.20 -21.11 15.36
N SER A 419 28.73 -21.94 16.27
CA SER A 419 28.02 -23.12 16.80
C SER A 419 26.88 -22.75 17.75
N ARG A 420 25.63 -23.01 17.33
CA ARG A 420 24.41 -22.79 18.13
C ARG A 420 24.44 -23.53 19.47
N LEU A 421 24.96 -24.76 19.51
CA LEU A 421 25.05 -25.56 20.74
C LEU A 421 26.06 -24.95 21.72
N MET A 422 27.24 -24.53 21.23
CA MET A 422 28.24 -23.88 22.07
C MET A 422 27.77 -22.51 22.57
N HIS A 423 27.05 -21.74 21.73
CA HIS A 423 26.41 -20.50 22.15
C HIS A 423 25.38 -20.75 23.27
N PHE A 424 24.46 -21.70 23.09
CA PHE A 424 23.43 -22.02 24.07
C PHE A 424 24.04 -22.44 25.42
N LEU A 425 25.09 -23.26 25.40
CA LEU A 425 25.84 -23.62 26.60
C LEU A 425 26.46 -22.38 27.26
N CYS A 426 27.26 -21.59 26.53
CA CYS A 426 27.90 -20.39 27.07
C CYS A 426 26.89 -19.36 27.62
N ALA A 427 25.76 -19.14 26.93
CA ALA A 427 24.70 -18.25 27.38
C ALA A 427 24.02 -18.79 28.66
N THR A 428 23.76 -20.09 28.74
CA THR A 428 23.15 -20.71 29.92
C THR A 428 24.04 -20.58 31.15
N PHE A 429 25.33 -20.92 31.04
CA PHE A 429 26.25 -20.93 32.19
C PHE A 429 26.80 -19.58 32.59
N PHE A 430 27.04 -18.66 31.63
CA PHE A 430 27.66 -17.36 31.91
C PHE A 430 26.70 -16.16 31.87
N VAL A 431 25.42 -16.36 31.50
CA VAL A 431 24.39 -15.29 31.54
C VAL A 431 23.16 -15.74 32.32
N THR A 432 22.48 -16.83 31.90
CA THR A 432 21.19 -17.22 32.47
C THR A 432 21.29 -17.68 33.93
N ILE A 433 22.18 -18.63 34.26
CA ILE A 433 22.32 -19.14 35.63
C ILE A 433 22.78 -18.05 36.61
N PRO A 434 23.78 -17.20 36.30
CA PRO A 434 24.12 -16.04 37.13
C PRO A 434 22.95 -15.06 37.30
N ALA A 435 22.13 -14.84 36.26
CA ALA A 435 20.93 -14.03 36.36
C ALA A 435 19.84 -14.66 37.26
N MET A 436 19.67 -15.99 37.23
CA MET A 436 18.79 -16.70 38.17
C MET A 436 19.26 -16.50 39.62
N ALA A 437 20.55 -16.72 39.89
CA ALA A 437 21.12 -16.57 41.23
C ALA A 437 20.98 -15.13 41.76
N LEU A 438 21.24 -14.13 40.93
CA LEU A 438 21.02 -12.73 41.28
C LEU A 438 19.54 -12.41 41.54
N ASP A 439 18.61 -12.91 40.72
CA ASP A 439 17.18 -12.69 40.94
C ASP A 439 16.67 -13.39 42.22
N CYS A 440 17.23 -14.54 42.60
CA CYS A 440 17.00 -15.15 43.91
C CYS A 440 17.54 -14.27 45.05
N ILE A 441 18.76 -13.73 44.95
CA ILE A 441 19.35 -12.84 45.97
C ILE A 441 18.52 -11.54 46.10
N LEU A 442 18.09 -10.95 44.98
CA LEU A 442 17.20 -9.79 44.97
C LEU A 442 15.88 -10.13 45.68
N TYR A 443 15.23 -11.24 45.33
CA TYR A 443 13.99 -11.69 45.97
C TYR A 443 14.16 -11.92 47.49
N CYS A 444 15.23 -12.60 47.92
CA CYS A 444 15.54 -12.81 49.34
C CYS A 444 15.84 -11.49 50.10
N THR A 445 16.41 -10.48 49.43
CA THR A 445 16.63 -9.14 49.99
C THR A 445 15.41 -8.21 49.83
N LYS A 446 14.23 -8.76 49.48
CA LYS A 446 12.97 -8.04 49.22
C LYS A 446 13.03 -7.02 48.08
N GLN A 447 14.03 -7.14 47.21
CA GLN A 447 14.16 -6.38 45.96
C GLN A 447 13.46 -7.11 44.81
N LYS A 448 13.18 -6.39 43.73
CA LYS A 448 12.39 -6.91 42.60
C LYS A 448 13.29 -7.68 41.61
N PRO A 449 13.05 -8.98 41.36
CA PRO A 449 13.81 -9.74 40.37
C PRO A 449 13.61 -9.17 38.95
N MET A 450 14.73 -9.00 38.25
CA MET A 450 14.86 -8.29 36.97
C MET A 450 15.97 -8.81 36.04
N MET A 451 17.00 -9.50 36.55
CA MET A 451 18.15 -9.94 35.77
C MET A 451 17.80 -10.96 34.69
N LEU A 452 16.88 -11.90 34.96
CA LEU A 452 16.38 -12.84 33.96
C LEU A 452 15.58 -12.15 32.85
N LYS A 453 14.81 -11.12 33.22
CA LYS A 453 14.03 -10.32 32.27
C LYS A 453 14.92 -9.48 31.37
N ILE A 454 16.06 -9.01 31.89
CA ILE A 454 17.13 -8.38 31.12
C ILE A 454 17.77 -9.41 30.17
N SER A 455 18.25 -10.54 30.70
CA SER A 455 18.89 -11.62 29.91
C SER A 455 18.04 -12.09 28.73
N ASN A 456 16.77 -12.43 28.97
CA ASN A 456 15.89 -12.97 27.93
C ASN A 456 15.56 -11.95 26.83
N LYS A 457 15.50 -10.65 27.16
CA LYS A 457 15.33 -9.58 26.15
C LYS A 457 16.51 -9.50 25.20
N PHE A 458 17.74 -9.59 25.71
CA PHE A 458 18.94 -9.60 24.87
C PHE A 458 19.09 -10.89 24.07
N TYR A 459 18.70 -12.05 24.61
CA TYR A 459 18.66 -13.29 23.84
C TYR A 459 17.69 -13.18 22.64
N ASN A 460 16.48 -12.67 22.85
CA ASN A 460 15.51 -12.45 21.77
C ASN A 460 16.03 -11.45 20.73
N ALA A 461 16.69 -10.36 21.16
CA ALA A 461 17.30 -9.39 20.25
C ALA A 461 18.40 -10.00 19.37
N LEU A 462 19.28 -10.83 19.96
CA LEU A 462 20.36 -11.51 19.25
C LEU A 462 19.84 -12.58 18.29
N GLU A 463 18.86 -13.39 18.67
CA GLU A 463 18.26 -14.40 17.78
C GLU A 463 17.49 -13.75 16.61
N ALA A 464 16.89 -12.56 16.81
CA ALA A 464 16.23 -11.80 15.74
C ALA A 464 17.20 -11.14 14.74
N GLY A 465 18.37 -10.67 15.21
CA GLY A 465 19.42 -10.09 14.34
C GLY A 465 20.40 -11.10 13.74
N LYS A 466 20.31 -12.37 14.16
CA LYS A 466 21.18 -13.50 13.80
C LYS A 466 21.42 -13.71 12.30
N PHE A 467 20.40 -13.44 11.47
CA PHE A 467 20.54 -13.52 10.02
C PHE A 467 21.56 -12.51 9.47
N PHE A 468 21.70 -11.35 10.13
CA PHE A 468 22.61 -10.27 9.74
C PHE A 468 23.98 -10.32 10.43
N SER A 469 24.14 -11.17 11.47
CA SER A 469 25.45 -11.43 12.11
C SER A 469 26.20 -12.64 11.56
N CYS A 470 25.56 -13.45 10.71
CA CYS A 470 26.08 -14.72 10.20
C CYS A 470 26.17 -14.79 8.66
N ASN A 471 25.77 -13.73 7.95
CA ASN A 471 25.89 -13.59 6.51
C ASN A 471 26.62 -12.28 6.19
N GLN A 472 27.09 -12.14 4.95
CA GLN A 472 27.73 -10.94 4.43
C GLN A 472 27.10 -10.58 3.09
N TRP A 473 27.05 -9.28 2.79
CA TRP A 473 26.51 -8.74 1.55
C TRP A 473 27.57 -7.98 0.76
N ASP A 474 27.36 -7.87 -0.54
CA ASP A 474 28.13 -7.06 -1.47
C ASP A 474 27.24 -5.91 -1.97
N PHE A 475 27.41 -4.72 -1.41
CA PHE A 475 26.66 -3.53 -1.79
C PHE A 475 27.41 -2.79 -2.90
N GLN A 476 26.83 -2.77 -4.10
CA GLN A 476 27.33 -1.92 -5.19
C GLN A 476 26.99 -0.45 -4.87
N VAL A 477 27.86 0.48 -5.28
CA VAL A 477 27.84 1.89 -4.80
C VAL A 477 28.05 2.93 -5.91
N CYS A 478 27.84 2.59 -7.18
CA CYS A 478 28.11 3.47 -8.32
C CYS A 478 27.31 4.80 -8.37
N HIS A 479 26.06 4.82 -7.88
CA HIS A 479 25.30 6.06 -7.67
C HIS A 479 25.76 6.82 -6.43
N MET A 480 26.19 6.11 -5.37
CA MET A 480 26.76 6.72 -4.16
C MET A 480 28.12 7.37 -4.45
N GLU A 481 28.99 6.72 -5.23
CA GLU A 481 30.25 7.26 -5.76
C GLU A 481 29.99 8.52 -6.61
N GLY A 482 29.05 8.46 -7.55
CA GLY A 482 28.65 9.63 -8.34
C GLY A 482 28.04 10.78 -7.50
N LEU A 483 27.42 10.47 -6.35
CA LEU A 483 26.96 11.47 -5.38
C LEU A 483 28.13 12.07 -4.58
N VAL A 484 29.11 11.26 -4.18
CA VAL A 484 30.37 11.72 -3.54
C VAL A 484 31.11 12.68 -4.47
N ASP A 485 31.31 12.32 -5.74
CA ASP A 485 31.95 13.18 -6.74
C ASP A 485 31.19 14.50 -6.92
N ALA A 486 29.85 14.45 -7.05
CA ALA A 486 29.01 15.64 -7.19
C ALA A 486 29.11 16.56 -5.95
N VAL A 487 29.09 16.01 -4.74
CA VAL A 487 29.23 16.78 -3.50
C VAL A 487 30.66 17.33 -3.35
N ALA A 488 31.69 16.59 -3.72
CA ALA A 488 33.07 17.06 -3.72
C ALA A 488 33.32 18.23 -4.70
N CYS A 489 32.52 18.31 -5.77
CA CYS A 489 32.53 19.42 -6.73
C CYS A 489 31.71 20.66 -6.29
N ALA A 490 30.81 20.53 -5.30
CA ALA A 490 29.99 21.64 -4.82
C ALA A 490 30.79 22.59 -3.91
N GLU A 491 30.56 23.91 -4.03
CA GLU A 491 31.37 24.93 -3.32
C GLU A 491 31.31 24.78 -1.79
N ASP A 492 30.13 24.41 -1.26
CA ASP A 492 29.87 24.17 0.15
C ASP A 492 29.91 22.67 0.53
N GLY A 493 30.32 21.78 -0.39
CA GLY A 493 30.30 20.32 -0.24
C GLY A 493 30.96 19.78 1.03
N LYS A 494 32.01 20.44 1.52
CA LYS A 494 32.69 20.14 2.79
C LYS A 494 31.78 20.28 4.03
N SER A 495 30.68 21.02 3.89
CA SER A 495 29.63 21.14 4.91
C SER A 495 28.67 19.95 4.91
N PHE A 496 28.69 19.10 3.89
CA PHE A 496 27.80 17.95 3.71
C PHE A 496 28.59 16.67 3.42
N GLU A 497 29.66 16.45 4.20
CA GLU A 497 30.52 15.25 4.15
C GLU A 497 29.70 13.94 4.07
N ILE A 498 29.93 13.16 3.02
CA ILE A 498 29.29 11.85 2.80
C ILE A 498 30.28 10.71 2.51
N ASP A 499 31.56 11.01 2.27
CA ASP A 499 32.57 9.97 2.05
C ASP A 499 33.19 9.51 3.38
N MET A 500 33.16 8.20 3.62
CA MET A 500 33.77 7.52 4.76
C MET A 500 35.02 6.71 4.38
N GLY A 501 35.53 6.88 3.16
CA GLY A 501 36.76 6.27 2.68
C GLY A 501 37.98 6.66 3.52
N PRO A 502 39.07 5.86 3.49
CA PRO A 502 40.29 6.18 4.23
C PRO A 502 40.89 7.57 3.90
N SER A 503 40.57 8.10 2.72
CA SER A 503 40.89 9.44 2.22
C SER A 503 40.32 10.60 3.05
N THR A 504 39.17 10.45 3.70
CA THR A 504 38.52 11.55 4.47
C THR A 504 38.93 11.60 5.94
N GLY A 505 39.86 10.74 6.36
CA GLY A 505 40.30 10.60 7.74
C GLY A 505 39.32 9.82 8.63
N PHE A 506 38.42 9.02 8.06
CA PHE A 506 37.58 8.10 8.84
C PHE A 506 38.40 6.90 9.32
N GLU A 507 38.61 6.81 10.64
CA GLU A 507 39.28 5.68 11.28
C GLU A 507 38.36 4.97 12.29
N TRP A 508 38.26 3.65 12.19
CA TRP A 508 37.41 2.83 13.05
C TRP A 508 37.82 2.83 14.54
N ASP A 509 39.11 2.91 14.84
CA ASP A 509 39.62 2.87 16.23
C ASP A 509 39.16 4.09 17.08
N PRO A 510 39.42 5.35 16.68
CA PRO A 510 38.87 6.52 17.39
C PRO A 510 37.35 6.61 17.29
N TYR A 511 36.74 6.18 16.18
CA TYR A 511 35.28 6.18 16.04
C TYR A 511 34.59 5.26 17.06
N VAL A 512 35.07 4.02 17.26
CA VAL A 512 34.51 3.10 18.26
C VAL A 512 34.75 3.58 19.70
N LYS A 513 35.88 4.26 19.97
CA LYS A 513 36.12 4.94 21.24
C LYS A 513 35.04 5.97 21.54
N ASP A 514 34.78 6.87 20.59
CA ASP A 514 33.87 8.00 20.79
C ASP A 514 32.40 7.56 20.77
N PHE A 515 32.05 6.49 20.02
CA PHE A 515 30.76 5.82 20.12
C PHE A 515 30.52 5.25 21.54
N LEU A 516 31.51 4.58 22.15
CA LEU A 516 31.37 4.06 23.53
C LEU A 516 31.30 5.17 24.58
N LEU A 517 32.06 6.26 24.42
CA LEU A 517 31.93 7.47 25.24
C LEU A 517 30.55 8.14 25.05
N GLY A 518 30.01 8.13 23.84
CA GLY A 518 28.66 8.56 23.49
C GLY A 518 27.57 7.76 24.19
N ILE A 519 27.64 6.42 24.15
CA ILE A 519 26.74 5.53 24.89
C ILE A 519 26.82 5.83 26.40
N ARG A 520 28.03 6.05 26.93
CA ARG A 520 28.25 6.41 28.33
C ARG A 520 27.57 7.76 28.69
N GLN A 521 27.80 8.80 27.90
CA GLN A 521 27.32 10.16 28.15
C GLN A 521 25.81 10.34 27.90
N TYR A 522 25.34 9.98 26.71
CA TYR A 522 23.98 10.32 26.24
C TYR A 522 22.94 9.25 26.59
N VAL A 523 23.30 7.96 26.47
CA VAL A 523 22.38 6.84 26.72
C VAL A 523 22.35 6.44 28.20
N LEU A 524 23.51 6.14 28.78
CA LEU A 524 23.63 5.76 30.19
C LEU A 524 23.58 6.94 31.17
N LYS A 525 23.69 8.19 30.68
CA LYS A 525 23.74 9.42 31.51
C LYS A 525 24.81 9.32 32.60
N ASP A 526 25.98 8.83 32.21
CA ASP A 526 27.10 8.58 33.10
C ASP A 526 28.30 9.46 32.74
N ASP A 527 28.37 10.62 33.40
CA ASP A 527 29.45 11.58 33.22
C ASP A 527 30.85 10.96 33.43
N ILE A 528 31.86 11.56 32.79
CA ILE A 528 33.25 11.09 32.83
C ILE A 528 33.85 11.11 34.24
N SER A 529 33.37 11.98 35.14
CA SER A 529 33.79 12.04 36.55
C SER A 529 33.57 10.74 37.35
N SER A 530 32.69 9.83 36.88
CA SER A 530 32.48 8.53 37.55
C SER A 530 33.54 7.46 37.19
N LEU A 531 34.40 7.72 36.20
CA LEU A 531 35.31 6.75 35.58
C LEU A 531 36.22 6.04 36.58
N GLU A 532 36.91 6.75 37.48
CA GLU A 532 37.84 6.11 38.42
C GLU A 532 37.12 5.18 39.40
N LYS A 533 35.91 5.54 39.84
CA LYS A 533 35.07 4.66 40.68
C LYS A 533 34.64 3.39 39.91
N ALA A 534 34.43 3.50 38.60
CA ALA A 534 34.11 2.36 37.74
C ALA A 534 35.33 1.45 37.48
N LYS A 535 36.54 2.00 37.31
CA LYS A 535 37.79 1.22 37.21
C LYS A 535 38.07 0.38 38.47
N VAL A 536 37.89 0.96 39.66
CA VAL A 536 38.03 0.23 40.93
C VAL A 536 37.01 -0.92 41.03
N LYS A 537 35.76 -0.69 40.61
CA LYS A 537 34.71 -1.72 40.54
C LYS A 537 35.06 -2.84 39.55
N LEU A 538 35.64 -2.49 38.40
CA LEU A 538 36.06 -3.42 37.36
C LEU A 538 37.17 -4.37 37.83
N ASN A 539 38.21 -3.84 38.48
CA ASN A 539 39.35 -4.63 38.96
C ASN A 539 38.92 -5.70 40.00
N ARG A 540 37.88 -5.43 40.79
CA ARG A 540 37.32 -6.41 41.73
C ARG A 540 36.70 -7.61 41.01
N TRP A 541 35.97 -7.39 39.91
CA TRP A 541 35.30 -8.47 39.17
C TRP A 541 36.26 -9.43 38.47
N TRP A 542 37.47 -8.98 38.11
CA TRP A 542 38.49 -9.82 37.47
C TRP A 542 38.88 -11.01 38.36
N LEU A 543 39.04 -10.78 39.66
CA LEU A 543 39.51 -11.77 40.62
C LEU A 543 38.47 -12.89 40.86
N GLU A 544 37.19 -12.54 40.96
CA GLU A 544 36.09 -13.47 41.25
C GLU A 544 35.86 -14.50 40.12
N ILE A 545 35.99 -14.08 38.85
CA ILE A 545 35.69 -14.93 37.68
C ILE A 545 36.62 -16.14 37.58
N SER A 546 37.86 -16.01 38.07
CA SER A 546 38.87 -17.09 38.16
C SER A 546 38.37 -18.38 38.81
N HIS A 547 37.42 -18.28 39.74
CA HIS A 547 37.00 -19.39 40.60
C HIS A 547 35.81 -20.21 40.05
N VAL A 548 34.98 -19.63 39.16
CA VAL A 548 33.64 -20.15 38.88
C VAL A 548 33.57 -21.14 37.69
N VAL A 549 34.58 -21.14 36.81
CA VAL A 549 34.56 -21.85 35.50
C VAL A 549 34.65 -23.40 35.62
N ARG A 550 34.62 -23.98 36.82
CA ARG A 550 34.99 -25.40 37.06
C ARG A 550 33.86 -26.45 37.06
N THR A 551 32.57 -26.12 36.90
CA THR A 551 31.49 -27.10 37.20
C THR A 551 30.21 -27.09 36.32
N SER A 552 29.97 -28.23 35.64
CA SER A 552 28.66 -28.88 35.33
C SER A 552 27.78 -28.38 34.15
N VAL A 553 27.01 -29.31 33.51
CA VAL A 553 26.25 -29.11 32.24
C VAL A 553 24.95 -29.99 32.11
N PHE A 554 23.93 -29.54 31.33
CA PHE A 554 22.66 -30.21 30.85
C PHE A 554 21.44 -30.29 31.85
N VAL A 555 20.16 -30.64 31.52
CA VAL A 555 19.52 -31.57 30.52
C VAL A 555 18.30 -31.01 29.70
N ARG A 556 17.06 -31.59 29.75
CA ARG A 556 16.01 -31.55 28.66
C ARG A 556 14.55 -31.90 29.14
N MET A 557 13.50 -31.69 28.29
CA MET A 557 12.02 -31.85 28.54
C MET A 557 11.21 -32.52 27.37
N PRO A 558 9.92 -32.98 27.54
CA PRO A 558 8.80 -32.71 26.58
C PRO A 558 7.31 -32.71 27.15
N THR A 559 6.21 -32.92 26.36
CA THR A 559 5.14 -31.94 25.92
C THR A 559 3.71 -32.53 25.54
N LYS A 560 2.72 -31.71 25.05
CA LYS A 560 1.35 -31.96 24.40
C LYS A 560 0.07 -31.90 25.31
N SER A 561 -1.23 -31.71 24.92
CA SER A 561 -2.08 -31.28 23.72
C SER A 561 -3.50 -30.78 24.22
N ASN A 562 -4.69 -30.60 23.57
CA ASN A 562 -5.35 -30.91 22.25
C ASN A 562 -6.58 -29.98 21.87
N ARG A 563 -7.64 -30.44 21.12
CA ARG A 563 -8.92 -29.77 20.62
C ARG A 563 -10.09 -30.83 20.46
N PRO A 564 -11.34 -30.68 19.85
CA PRO A 564 -12.03 -29.62 19.01
C PRO A 564 -13.62 -29.48 19.15
N SER A 565 -14.37 -29.10 18.07
CA SER A 565 -15.86 -29.25 17.74
C SER A 565 -16.93 -28.22 18.24
N CYS A 566 -18.19 -28.01 17.73
CA CYS A 566 -18.93 -28.18 16.43
C CYS A 566 -20.40 -27.55 16.46
N VAL A 567 -21.25 -27.69 15.40
CA VAL A 567 -22.77 -27.58 15.29
C VAL A 567 -23.43 -26.32 14.61
N ASP A 568 -24.67 -26.47 14.06
CA ASP A 568 -25.44 -25.68 13.03
C ASP A 568 -26.93 -25.36 13.49
N CYS A 569 -28.05 -25.03 12.77
CA CYS A 569 -28.63 -24.96 11.37
C CYS A 569 -29.90 -24.00 11.27
N ASP A 570 -31.02 -24.25 10.52
CA ASP A 570 -31.42 -23.76 9.15
C ASP A 570 -32.99 -23.54 8.90
N HIS A 571 -33.47 -23.19 7.66
CA HIS A 571 -34.84 -23.22 7.00
C HIS A 571 -35.81 -21.96 6.97
N ASP A 572 -36.68 -21.62 5.96
CA ASP A 572 -36.75 -21.88 4.47
C ASP A 572 -37.85 -21.06 3.63
N PHE A 573 -37.53 -19.94 2.90
CA PHE A 573 -38.28 -19.29 1.75
C PHE A 573 -39.47 -18.22 1.85
N ASN A 574 -39.78 -17.45 0.75
CA ASN A 574 -40.43 -16.08 0.71
C ASN A 574 -41.47 -15.52 -0.40
N ILE A 575 -41.17 -15.48 -1.73
CA ILE A 575 -41.52 -14.51 -2.88
C ILE A 575 -42.95 -13.97 -3.28
N ILE A 576 -43.02 -12.92 -4.17
CA ILE A 576 -44.04 -12.69 -5.26
C ILE A 576 -43.53 -11.88 -6.53
N HIS A 577 -44.38 -11.25 -7.41
CA HIS A 577 -44.21 -11.05 -8.91
C HIS A 577 -44.78 -9.70 -9.51
N VAL A 578 -44.73 -9.18 -10.79
CA VAL A 578 -44.30 -9.51 -12.21
C VAL A 578 -43.52 -8.30 -12.90
N PRO A 579 -43.70 -7.64 -14.13
CA PRO A 579 -44.60 -7.68 -15.34
C PRO A 579 -43.89 -7.67 -16.77
N ASP A 580 -44.29 -6.87 -17.81
CA ASP A 580 -43.87 -6.96 -19.27
C ASP A 580 -43.87 -5.63 -20.12
N VAL A 581 -42.86 -5.33 -21.02
CA VAL A 581 -42.92 -4.45 -22.27
C VAL A 581 -41.69 -4.63 -23.24
N TYR A 582 -41.91 -4.68 -24.58
CA TYR A 582 -41.03 -5.02 -25.74
C TYR A 582 -39.66 -4.30 -25.97
N LEU A 583 -38.64 -5.02 -26.51
CA LEU A 583 -37.30 -4.49 -26.92
C LEU A 583 -36.43 -5.39 -27.85
N THR A 584 -35.32 -4.83 -28.37
CA THR A 584 -34.31 -5.49 -29.25
C THR A 584 -33.00 -5.85 -28.53
N MET A 585 -32.85 -7.09 -28.06
CA MET A 585 -31.82 -7.48 -27.07
C MET A 585 -30.68 -8.37 -27.60
N LYS A 586 -29.44 -8.04 -27.21
CA LYS A 586 -28.28 -8.95 -27.18
C LYS A 586 -28.24 -9.69 -25.85
N MET A 587 -27.86 -10.98 -25.87
CA MET A 587 -27.83 -11.82 -24.67
C MET A 587 -26.48 -12.50 -24.43
N LEU A 588 -25.96 -12.34 -23.21
CA LEU A 588 -24.89 -13.17 -22.66
C LEU A 588 -25.50 -14.23 -21.74
N GLY A 589 -25.30 -15.51 -22.09
CA GLY A 589 -25.84 -16.66 -21.36
C GLY A 589 -27.01 -17.40 -22.04
N GLY A 590 -27.32 -17.09 -23.30
CA GLY A 590 -28.56 -17.52 -23.98
C GLY A 590 -28.83 -19.03 -24.12
N THR A 591 -27.86 -19.92 -23.88
CA THR A 591 -28.08 -21.38 -23.95
C THR A 591 -28.55 -22.03 -22.64
N GLY A 592 -28.62 -21.28 -21.53
CA GLY A 592 -29.21 -21.77 -20.28
C GLY A 592 -30.74 -21.81 -20.31
N PHE A 593 -31.37 -22.46 -19.31
CA PHE A 593 -32.83 -22.61 -19.17
C PHE A 593 -33.60 -21.30 -19.39
N LEU A 594 -33.36 -20.28 -18.56
CA LEU A 594 -33.93 -18.93 -18.72
C LEU A 594 -33.54 -18.27 -20.05
N GLY A 595 -32.33 -18.54 -20.54
CA GLY A 595 -31.81 -17.98 -21.79
C GLY A 595 -32.64 -18.41 -23.00
N LYS A 596 -33.02 -19.69 -23.08
CA LYS A 596 -33.86 -20.24 -24.16
C LYS A 596 -35.23 -19.57 -24.18
N VAL A 597 -35.87 -19.45 -23.02
CA VAL A 597 -37.20 -18.83 -22.86
C VAL A 597 -37.17 -17.36 -23.24
N LEU A 598 -36.13 -16.63 -22.83
CA LEU A 598 -35.96 -15.22 -23.18
C LEU A 598 -35.70 -15.01 -24.69
N ILE A 599 -34.94 -15.88 -25.35
CA ILE A 599 -34.77 -15.85 -26.82
C ILE A 599 -36.09 -16.15 -27.54
N GLU A 600 -36.82 -17.18 -27.12
CA GLU A 600 -38.11 -17.55 -27.73
C GLU A 600 -39.12 -16.40 -27.61
N LYS A 601 -39.30 -15.87 -26.39
CA LYS A 601 -40.20 -14.74 -26.11
C LYS A 601 -39.83 -13.51 -26.94
N LEU A 602 -38.53 -13.21 -27.08
CA LEU A 602 -38.07 -12.11 -27.92
C LEU A 602 -38.45 -12.30 -29.39
N LEU A 603 -38.10 -13.46 -29.97
CA LEU A 603 -38.32 -13.73 -31.38
C LEU A 603 -39.81 -13.89 -31.75
N ARG A 604 -40.66 -14.27 -30.79
CA ARG A 604 -42.11 -14.41 -30.96
C ARG A 604 -42.87 -13.10 -30.71
N CYS A 605 -42.42 -12.24 -29.81
CA CYS A 605 -43.18 -11.05 -29.40
C CYS A 605 -42.59 -9.72 -29.90
N CYS A 606 -41.32 -9.66 -30.32
CA CYS A 606 -40.66 -8.43 -30.74
C CYS A 606 -40.25 -8.52 -32.22
N ASP A 607 -41.18 -8.22 -33.14
CA ASP A 607 -40.91 -8.29 -34.58
C ASP A 607 -39.87 -7.26 -35.05
N GLU A 608 -39.77 -6.11 -34.37
CA GLU A 608 -38.80 -5.02 -34.67
C GLU A 608 -37.33 -5.37 -34.35
N ILE A 609 -37.06 -6.55 -33.78
CA ILE A 609 -35.69 -7.04 -33.60
C ILE A 609 -35.03 -7.25 -34.95
N ASP A 610 -33.89 -6.59 -35.17
CA ASP A 610 -33.01 -6.90 -36.31
C ASP A 610 -32.19 -8.17 -36.01
N THR A 611 -31.25 -8.09 -35.06
CA THR A 611 -30.29 -9.16 -34.74
C THR A 611 -30.17 -9.39 -33.23
N ILE A 612 -30.21 -10.65 -32.80
CA ILE A 612 -29.87 -11.12 -31.45
C ILE A 612 -28.48 -11.75 -31.48
N TYR A 613 -27.50 -11.05 -30.92
CA TYR A 613 -26.16 -11.60 -30.73
C TYR A 613 -26.10 -12.47 -29.45
N LEU A 614 -25.64 -13.71 -29.59
CA LEU A 614 -25.45 -14.68 -28.50
C LEU A 614 -23.96 -14.93 -28.25
N LEU A 615 -23.44 -14.57 -27.07
CA LEU A 615 -22.06 -14.90 -26.71
C LEU A 615 -21.95 -16.36 -26.29
N LEU A 616 -21.05 -17.12 -26.92
CA LEU A 616 -20.86 -18.55 -26.66
C LEU A 616 -19.41 -18.97 -26.43
N ARG A 617 -19.19 -19.67 -25.31
CA ARG A 617 -17.92 -20.31 -24.95
C ARG A 617 -17.59 -21.44 -25.93
N PRO A 618 -16.37 -21.52 -26.48
CA PRO A 618 -15.93 -22.67 -27.27
C PRO A 618 -16.08 -24.00 -26.50
N LYS A 619 -16.38 -25.10 -27.20
CA LYS A 619 -16.38 -26.46 -26.63
C LYS A 619 -15.50 -27.37 -27.48
N ARG A 620 -14.49 -27.98 -26.86
CA ARG A 620 -13.49 -28.82 -27.55
C ARG A 620 -14.20 -29.97 -28.28
N GLY A 621 -14.05 -30.04 -29.61
CA GLY A 621 -14.60 -31.12 -30.44
C GLY A 621 -16.05 -30.97 -30.90
N LEU A 622 -16.73 -29.84 -30.65
CA LEU A 622 -18.01 -29.52 -31.31
C LEU A 622 -17.88 -28.28 -32.19
N ASP A 623 -18.39 -28.38 -33.41
CA ASP A 623 -18.63 -27.22 -34.27
C ASP A 623 -19.74 -26.30 -33.70
N VAL A 624 -19.73 -25.04 -34.13
CA VAL A 624 -20.54 -23.95 -33.58
C VAL A 624 -21.83 -23.71 -34.36
N GLU A 625 -21.87 -23.96 -35.67
CA GLU A 625 -23.15 -24.03 -36.39
C GLU A 625 -23.96 -25.22 -35.88
N LEU A 626 -23.34 -26.37 -35.61
CA LEU A 626 -24.01 -27.48 -34.94
C LEU A 626 -24.63 -27.07 -33.61
N ARG A 627 -23.92 -26.28 -32.78
CA ARG A 627 -24.47 -25.80 -31.49
C ARG A 627 -25.59 -24.77 -31.62
N LEU A 628 -25.62 -23.94 -32.67
CA LEU A 628 -26.77 -23.08 -32.96
C LEU A 628 -27.96 -23.91 -33.42
N ASN A 629 -27.72 -24.85 -34.33
CA ASN A 629 -28.75 -25.75 -34.85
C ASN A 629 -29.34 -26.62 -33.74
N ASP A 630 -28.54 -27.14 -32.80
CA ASP A 630 -29.01 -27.95 -31.67
C ASP A 630 -29.78 -27.12 -30.63
N LEU A 631 -29.45 -25.83 -30.46
CA LEU A 631 -30.27 -24.90 -29.68
C LEU A 631 -31.65 -24.71 -30.32
N ILE A 632 -31.68 -24.43 -31.63
CA ILE A 632 -32.89 -24.12 -32.41
C ILE A 632 -33.79 -25.35 -32.65
N LYS A 633 -33.20 -26.56 -32.70
CA LYS A 633 -33.94 -27.85 -32.69
C LYS A 633 -34.66 -28.11 -31.36
N GLY A 634 -34.28 -27.42 -30.27
CA GLY A 634 -34.86 -27.63 -28.94
C GLY A 634 -36.40 -27.52 -28.93
N PRO A 635 -37.11 -28.32 -28.12
CA PRO A 635 -38.58 -28.37 -28.12
C PRO A 635 -39.26 -27.02 -27.90
N ILE A 636 -38.62 -26.13 -27.12
CA ILE A 636 -39.10 -24.78 -26.83
C ILE A 636 -39.36 -23.94 -28.10
N PHE A 637 -38.58 -24.17 -29.17
CA PHE A 637 -38.70 -23.41 -30.42
C PHE A 637 -39.64 -24.06 -31.44
N ASN A 638 -40.34 -25.16 -31.14
CA ASN A 638 -41.21 -25.82 -32.14
C ASN A 638 -42.31 -24.85 -32.63
N ASN A 639 -43.03 -24.20 -31.71
CA ASN A 639 -44.05 -23.19 -32.05
C ASN A 639 -43.49 -22.07 -32.95
N LEU A 640 -42.27 -21.62 -32.69
CA LEU A 640 -41.61 -20.56 -33.46
C LEU A 640 -41.16 -21.05 -34.85
N ARG A 641 -40.66 -22.29 -34.97
CA ARG A 641 -40.32 -22.92 -36.25
C ARG A 641 -41.54 -23.14 -37.14
N GLU A 642 -42.70 -23.40 -36.54
CA GLU A 642 -43.95 -23.63 -37.25
C GLU A 642 -44.67 -22.32 -37.64
N SER A 643 -44.67 -21.32 -36.75
CA SER A 643 -45.38 -20.04 -36.97
C SER A 643 -44.55 -18.97 -37.69
N ASN A 644 -43.26 -18.82 -37.35
CA ASN A 644 -42.38 -17.81 -37.95
C ASN A 644 -40.91 -18.31 -38.01
N PRO A 645 -40.60 -19.31 -38.86
CA PRO A 645 -39.23 -19.84 -38.98
C PRO A 645 -38.19 -18.78 -39.39
N LYS A 646 -38.62 -17.68 -40.03
CA LYS A 646 -37.73 -16.58 -40.41
C LYS A 646 -37.18 -15.80 -39.22
N ALA A 647 -37.89 -15.76 -38.08
CA ALA A 647 -37.41 -15.09 -36.87
C ALA A 647 -36.09 -15.68 -36.36
N LEU A 648 -35.86 -16.98 -36.57
CA LEU A 648 -34.65 -17.68 -36.13
C LEU A 648 -33.38 -17.24 -36.89
N TYR A 649 -33.51 -16.69 -38.10
CA TYR A 649 -32.38 -16.11 -38.85
C TYR A 649 -31.82 -14.82 -38.20
N LYS A 650 -32.55 -14.22 -37.25
CA LYS A 650 -32.08 -13.09 -36.45
C LYS A 650 -31.00 -13.47 -35.41
N LEU A 651 -30.77 -14.77 -35.17
CA LEU A 651 -29.80 -15.26 -34.20
C LEU A 651 -28.38 -15.33 -34.80
N GLN A 652 -27.45 -14.56 -34.24
CA GLN A 652 -26.03 -14.61 -34.60
C GLN A 652 -25.18 -15.02 -33.39
N ILE A 653 -24.23 -15.94 -33.58
CA ILE A 653 -23.27 -16.30 -32.55
C ILE A 653 -22.07 -15.37 -32.57
N VAL A 654 -21.60 -14.98 -31.38
CA VAL A 654 -20.29 -14.36 -31.17
C VAL A 654 -19.46 -15.23 -30.24
N TYR A 655 -18.18 -15.41 -30.57
CA TYR A 655 -17.23 -16.19 -29.77
C TYR A 655 -16.80 -15.42 -28.52
N GLY A 656 -16.92 -16.03 -27.35
CA GLY A 656 -16.34 -15.45 -26.14
C GLY A 656 -16.56 -16.24 -24.87
N ASP A 657 -15.76 -15.89 -23.87
CA ASP A 657 -15.74 -16.45 -22.53
C ASP A 657 -15.53 -15.32 -21.53
N ILE A 658 -16.50 -15.09 -20.66
CA ILE A 658 -16.48 -13.98 -19.68
C ILE A 658 -15.34 -14.14 -18.66
N SER A 659 -14.83 -15.36 -18.47
CA SER A 659 -13.66 -15.63 -17.62
C SER A 659 -12.33 -15.19 -18.23
N LEU A 660 -12.29 -14.79 -19.52
CA LEU A 660 -11.10 -14.30 -20.20
C LEU A 660 -11.08 -12.76 -20.33
N PRO A 661 -9.88 -12.13 -20.41
CA PRO A 661 -9.72 -10.73 -20.82
C PRO A 661 -10.40 -10.44 -22.17
N ASN A 662 -10.91 -9.21 -22.34
CA ASN A 662 -11.72 -8.82 -23.50
C ASN A 662 -12.91 -9.78 -23.80
N LEU A 663 -13.41 -10.50 -22.79
CA LEU A 663 -14.39 -11.59 -22.94
C LEU A 663 -13.97 -12.69 -23.94
N GLY A 664 -12.68 -12.85 -24.22
CA GLY A 664 -12.18 -13.74 -25.28
C GLY A 664 -12.58 -13.34 -26.71
N LEU A 665 -13.11 -12.12 -26.92
CA LEU A 665 -13.51 -11.61 -28.23
C LEU A 665 -12.29 -11.32 -29.11
N ASN A 666 -12.41 -11.62 -30.40
CA ASN A 666 -11.53 -11.05 -31.42
C ASN A 666 -11.97 -9.60 -31.75
N THR A 667 -11.07 -8.81 -32.35
CA THR A 667 -11.29 -7.38 -32.63
C THR A 667 -12.48 -7.11 -33.57
N LYS A 668 -12.74 -7.98 -34.55
CA LYS A 668 -13.85 -7.82 -35.50
C LYS A 668 -15.19 -7.93 -34.77
N ASP A 669 -15.35 -9.00 -34.00
CA ASP A 669 -16.59 -9.27 -33.26
C ASP A 669 -16.80 -8.25 -32.13
N ALA A 670 -15.73 -7.86 -31.42
CA ALA A 670 -15.79 -6.79 -30.43
C ALA A 670 -16.29 -5.47 -31.05
N ASN A 671 -15.87 -5.12 -32.27
CA ASN A 671 -16.32 -3.92 -32.96
C ASN A 671 -17.77 -4.03 -33.45
N ILE A 672 -18.18 -5.16 -34.04
CA ILE A 672 -19.60 -5.43 -34.39
C ILE A 672 -20.51 -5.20 -33.16
N LEU A 673 -20.06 -5.68 -32.00
CA LEU A 673 -20.76 -5.53 -30.72
C LEU A 673 -20.73 -4.12 -30.11
N LYS A 674 -19.85 -3.21 -30.57
CA LYS A 674 -19.77 -1.80 -30.13
C LYS A 674 -20.62 -0.86 -31.00
N GLU A 675 -20.73 -1.17 -32.29
CA GLU A 675 -21.54 -0.42 -33.25
C GLU A 675 -23.03 -0.78 -33.15
N ASN A 676 -23.36 -2.08 -33.21
CA ASN A 676 -24.70 -2.57 -33.58
C ASN A 676 -25.60 -2.94 -32.37
N VAL A 677 -25.17 -2.66 -31.13
CA VAL A 677 -25.88 -3.14 -29.93
C VAL A 677 -26.59 -2.01 -29.20
N ASP A 678 -27.91 -2.10 -29.20
CA ASP A 678 -28.81 -1.19 -28.48
C ASP A 678 -29.07 -1.63 -27.02
N PHE A 679 -29.15 -2.93 -26.76
CA PHE A 679 -29.53 -3.48 -25.45
C PHE A 679 -28.70 -4.70 -25.10
N VAL A 680 -28.28 -4.79 -23.84
CA VAL A 680 -27.47 -5.92 -23.34
C VAL A 680 -28.15 -6.54 -22.14
N ILE A 681 -28.28 -7.86 -22.15
CA ILE A 681 -28.74 -8.64 -21.00
C ILE A 681 -27.65 -9.61 -20.60
N HIS A 682 -27.22 -9.49 -19.35
CA HIS A 682 -26.22 -10.34 -18.74
C HIS A 682 -26.87 -11.27 -17.73
N SER A 683 -27.04 -12.53 -18.15
CA SER A 683 -27.52 -13.63 -17.31
C SER A 683 -26.48 -14.76 -17.19
N ALA A 684 -25.28 -14.58 -17.72
CA ALA A 684 -24.22 -15.58 -17.67
C ALA A 684 -23.61 -15.65 -16.27
N ALA A 685 -23.75 -16.80 -15.61
CA ALA A 685 -23.20 -17.06 -14.29
C ALA A 685 -22.95 -18.57 -14.12
N THR A 686 -22.00 -18.95 -13.25
CA THR A 686 -22.08 -20.25 -12.59
C THR A 686 -23.15 -20.17 -11.50
N VAL A 687 -24.07 -21.14 -11.51
CA VAL A 687 -25.19 -21.26 -10.56
C VAL A 687 -24.99 -22.40 -9.56
N SER A 688 -23.83 -23.06 -9.60
CA SER A 688 -23.49 -24.12 -8.66
C SER A 688 -23.12 -23.53 -7.30
N PHE A 689 -23.74 -24.06 -6.23
CA PHE A 689 -23.45 -23.66 -4.85
C PHE A 689 -22.15 -24.28 -4.31
N THR A 690 -21.64 -25.33 -4.96
CA THR A 690 -20.40 -26.06 -4.61
C THR A 690 -19.20 -25.62 -5.46
N GLU A 691 -19.37 -24.61 -6.32
CA GLU A 691 -18.29 -24.04 -7.12
C GLU A 691 -17.28 -23.30 -6.22
N ASN A 692 -15.99 -23.55 -6.43
CA ASN A 692 -14.91 -22.89 -5.67
C ASN A 692 -14.96 -21.37 -5.87
N LEU A 693 -14.59 -20.64 -4.81
CA LEU A 693 -14.67 -19.18 -4.77
C LEU A 693 -13.94 -18.49 -5.94
N LYS A 694 -12.78 -19.00 -6.37
CA LYS A 694 -12.00 -18.45 -7.49
C LYS A 694 -12.78 -18.52 -8.79
N THR A 695 -13.37 -19.67 -9.12
CA THR A 695 -14.21 -19.86 -10.31
C THR A 695 -15.47 -18.99 -10.25
N SER A 696 -16.16 -18.98 -9.11
CA SER A 696 -17.37 -18.16 -8.91
C SER A 696 -17.11 -16.66 -9.03
N VAL A 697 -16.05 -16.12 -8.41
CA VAL A 697 -15.67 -14.71 -8.52
C VAL A 697 -15.26 -14.37 -9.95
N THR A 698 -14.47 -15.23 -10.60
CA THR A 698 -14.02 -15.03 -11.98
C THR A 698 -15.18 -14.95 -12.97
N LEU A 699 -16.17 -15.84 -12.86
CA LEU A 699 -17.34 -15.85 -13.75
C LEU A 699 -18.37 -14.78 -13.39
N ASN A 700 -18.83 -14.76 -12.14
CA ASN A 700 -20.01 -13.99 -11.75
C ASN A 700 -19.68 -12.52 -11.46
N THR A 701 -18.49 -12.20 -10.93
CA THR A 701 -18.13 -10.85 -10.51
C THR A 701 -17.19 -10.18 -11.52
N LEU A 702 -16.03 -10.79 -11.81
CA LEU A 702 -15.06 -10.27 -12.77
C LEU A 702 -15.56 -10.35 -14.22
N GLY A 703 -16.22 -11.45 -14.59
CA GLY A 703 -16.92 -11.56 -15.88
C GLY A 703 -17.97 -10.47 -16.07
N THR A 704 -18.73 -10.14 -15.02
CA THR A 704 -19.65 -8.97 -15.03
C THR A 704 -18.90 -7.66 -15.27
N LYS A 705 -17.79 -7.41 -14.56
CA LYS A 705 -16.97 -6.19 -14.73
C LYS A 705 -16.50 -6.01 -16.17
N ARG A 706 -15.95 -7.06 -16.78
CA ARG A 706 -15.48 -7.05 -18.18
C ARG A 706 -16.60 -6.82 -19.20
N ILE A 707 -17.85 -7.16 -18.86
CA ILE A 707 -19.02 -6.84 -19.69
C ILE A 707 -19.41 -5.36 -19.52
N MET A 708 -19.35 -4.80 -18.31
CA MET A 708 -19.59 -3.36 -18.09
C MET A 708 -18.55 -2.50 -18.83
N GLU A 709 -17.29 -2.95 -18.84
CA GLU A 709 -16.18 -2.36 -19.60
C GLU A 709 -16.49 -2.34 -21.12
N LEU A 710 -16.91 -3.47 -21.71
CA LEU A 710 -17.34 -3.51 -23.12
C LEU A 710 -18.58 -2.62 -23.39
N CYS A 711 -19.54 -2.59 -22.46
CA CYS A 711 -20.76 -1.78 -22.59
C CYS A 711 -20.48 -0.26 -22.57
N LYS A 712 -19.41 0.16 -21.89
CA LYS A 712 -18.93 1.55 -21.87
C LYS A 712 -18.44 2.04 -23.24
N GLU A 713 -18.08 1.11 -24.14
CA GLU A 713 -17.66 1.40 -25.52
C GLU A 713 -18.79 1.26 -26.56
N MET A 714 -20.01 0.85 -26.17
CA MET A 714 -21.14 0.69 -27.08
C MET A 714 -21.79 2.05 -27.41
N LYS A 715 -21.79 2.44 -28.68
CA LYS A 715 -22.26 3.77 -29.12
C LYS A 715 -23.75 4.00 -28.88
N ASN A 716 -24.56 2.95 -29.06
CA ASN A 716 -26.02 3.03 -29.12
C ASN A 716 -26.73 2.50 -27.85
N LEU A 717 -26.00 2.13 -26.79
CA LEU A 717 -26.56 1.44 -25.62
C LEU A 717 -27.69 2.22 -24.92
N LYS A 718 -28.92 1.74 -25.12
CA LYS A 718 -30.18 2.26 -24.56
C LYS A 718 -30.41 1.72 -23.14
N SER A 719 -30.15 0.44 -22.89
CA SER A 719 -30.28 -0.17 -21.55
C SER A 719 -29.45 -1.46 -21.37
N PHE A 720 -28.93 -1.65 -20.17
CA PHE A 720 -28.23 -2.86 -19.70
C PHE A 720 -29.03 -3.52 -18.54
N VAL A 721 -29.32 -4.81 -18.62
CA VAL A 721 -29.96 -5.56 -17.52
C VAL A 721 -29.00 -6.61 -16.97
N TYR A 722 -28.77 -6.56 -15.66
CA TYR A 722 -28.13 -7.64 -14.93
C TYR A 722 -29.16 -8.57 -14.28
N VAL A 723 -29.05 -9.87 -14.54
CA VAL A 723 -29.84 -10.89 -13.83
C VAL A 723 -29.06 -11.35 -12.60
N SER A 724 -29.47 -10.85 -11.44
CA SER A 724 -28.93 -11.24 -10.13
C SER A 724 -29.78 -12.37 -9.52
N THR A 725 -30.06 -12.34 -8.22
CA THR A 725 -31.00 -13.21 -7.52
C THR A 725 -31.55 -12.53 -6.27
N ALA A 726 -32.75 -12.91 -5.82
CA ALA A 726 -33.34 -12.40 -4.58
C ALA A 726 -32.45 -12.68 -3.35
N TYR A 727 -31.75 -13.82 -3.36
CA TYR A 727 -30.84 -14.26 -2.29
C TYR A 727 -29.44 -13.63 -2.35
N SER A 728 -29.24 -12.52 -3.07
CA SER A 728 -27.93 -11.85 -3.07
C SER A 728 -27.55 -11.29 -1.70
N ASN A 729 -28.51 -11.09 -0.79
CA ASN A 729 -28.27 -10.60 0.57
C ASN A 729 -28.95 -11.52 1.61
N PRO A 730 -28.53 -12.80 1.71
CA PRO A 730 -29.32 -13.87 2.33
C PRO A 730 -29.41 -13.75 3.87
N PHE A 731 -28.48 -13.03 4.49
CA PHE A 731 -28.44 -12.73 5.92
C PHE A 731 -29.47 -11.66 6.35
N ARG A 732 -30.13 -10.97 5.41
CA ARG A 732 -31.12 -9.93 5.71
C ARG A 732 -32.54 -10.49 5.75
N LYS A 733 -33.19 -10.43 6.92
CA LYS A 733 -34.63 -10.76 7.11
C LYS A 733 -35.61 -9.91 6.27
N THR A 734 -35.14 -8.82 5.66
CA THR A 734 -35.93 -8.00 4.74
C THR A 734 -34.97 -7.40 3.71
N VAL A 735 -35.17 -7.77 2.44
CA VAL A 735 -34.39 -7.28 1.30
C VAL A 735 -35.28 -6.32 0.52
N LYS A 736 -34.86 -5.05 0.39
CA LYS A 736 -35.53 -4.03 -0.42
C LYS A 736 -34.90 -3.92 -1.80
N GLU A 737 -35.55 -3.14 -2.68
CA GLU A 737 -35.06 -2.75 -4.01
C GLU A 737 -33.94 -1.69 -3.95
N GLU A 738 -32.98 -1.86 -3.04
CA GLU A 738 -31.80 -1.02 -2.86
C GLU A 738 -30.51 -1.82 -3.08
N ILE A 739 -29.41 -1.14 -3.41
CA ILE A 739 -28.07 -1.75 -3.48
C ILE A 739 -27.51 -1.82 -2.07
N TYR A 740 -27.17 -3.03 -1.62
CA TYR A 740 -26.62 -3.25 -0.29
C TYR A 740 -25.09 -3.22 -0.32
N GLU A 741 -24.51 -2.33 0.48
CA GLU A 741 -23.07 -2.35 0.80
C GLU A 741 -22.65 -3.73 1.29
N GLN A 742 -21.52 -4.21 0.78
CA GLN A 742 -20.97 -5.53 1.03
C GLN A 742 -19.75 -5.41 1.95
N LYS A 743 -19.55 -6.41 2.82
CA LYS A 743 -18.47 -6.42 3.84
C LYS A 743 -17.05 -6.28 3.26
N TYR A 744 -16.87 -6.74 2.02
CA TYR A 744 -15.58 -6.74 1.32
C TYR A 744 -15.72 -6.03 -0.03
N ASN A 745 -14.72 -5.22 -0.40
CA ASN A 745 -14.69 -4.58 -1.70
C ASN A 745 -14.45 -5.64 -2.81
N TYR A 746 -15.29 -5.62 -3.84
CA TYR A 746 -15.27 -6.64 -4.89
C TYR A 746 -13.95 -6.65 -5.69
N ASN A 747 -13.28 -5.51 -5.90
CA ASN A 747 -11.98 -5.48 -6.58
C ASN A 747 -10.89 -6.12 -5.72
N SER A 748 -10.92 -5.90 -4.41
CA SER A 748 -9.97 -6.52 -3.48
C SER A 748 -10.15 -8.05 -3.42
N VAL A 749 -11.38 -8.55 -3.53
CA VAL A 749 -11.66 -10.01 -3.64
C VAL A 749 -11.22 -10.56 -5.00
N ILE A 750 -11.40 -9.82 -6.10
CA ILE A 750 -10.86 -10.18 -7.43
C ILE A 750 -9.34 -10.30 -7.38
N ASN A 751 -8.64 -9.28 -6.87
CA ASN A 751 -7.18 -9.27 -6.75
C ASN A 751 -6.66 -10.46 -5.93
N LEU A 752 -7.37 -10.83 -4.86
CA LEU A 752 -7.05 -12.00 -4.04
C LEU A 752 -7.16 -13.30 -4.85
N VAL A 753 -8.25 -13.53 -5.57
CA VAL A 753 -8.42 -14.79 -6.33
C VAL A 753 -7.55 -14.88 -7.59
N GLU A 754 -7.18 -13.75 -8.21
CA GLU A 754 -6.26 -13.74 -9.36
C GLU A 754 -4.79 -13.98 -8.96
N ASN A 755 -4.33 -13.46 -7.81
CA ASN A 755 -2.92 -13.53 -7.40
C ASN A 755 -2.56 -14.72 -6.50
N PHE A 756 -3.53 -15.32 -5.78
CA PHE A 756 -3.25 -16.43 -4.85
C PHE A 756 -3.51 -17.82 -5.44
N SER A 757 -2.82 -18.82 -4.90
CA SER A 757 -3.00 -20.22 -5.30
C SER A 757 -4.33 -20.78 -4.78
N ASP A 758 -4.90 -21.74 -5.50
CA ASP A 758 -6.26 -22.23 -5.26
C ASP A 758 -6.40 -22.84 -3.85
N GLU A 759 -5.32 -23.41 -3.31
CA GLU A 759 -5.21 -23.86 -1.92
C GLU A 759 -5.31 -22.71 -0.90
N ASP A 760 -4.64 -21.57 -1.16
CA ASP A 760 -4.74 -20.39 -0.30
C ASP A 760 -6.14 -19.79 -0.34
N VAL A 761 -6.74 -19.70 -1.55
CA VAL A 761 -8.10 -19.21 -1.72
C VAL A 761 -9.07 -20.07 -0.93
N GLU A 762 -8.93 -21.41 -0.96
CA GLU A 762 -9.84 -22.31 -0.25
C GLU A 762 -9.71 -22.23 1.29
N LEU A 763 -8.51 -22.03 1.82
CA LEU A 763 -8.30 -21.71 3.25
C LEU A 763 -8.99 -20.40 3.68
N LEU A 764 -9.26 -19.50 2.72
CA LEU A 764 -9.92 -18.22 2.93
C LEU A 764 -11.41 -18.24 2.53
N THR A 765 -11.88 -19.19 1.71
CA THR A 765 -13.26 -19.30 1.22
C THR A 765 -14.27 -19.14 2.36
N LYS A 766 -14.10 -19.87 3.48
CA LYS A 766 -15.01 -19.78 4.63
C LYS A 766 -14.99 -18.42 5.35
N LYS A 767 -13.89 -17.66 5.29
CA LYS A 767 -13.77 -16.31 5.88
C LYS A 767 -14.31 -15.22 4.93
N ILE A 768 -14.23 -15.44 3.62
CA ILE A 768 -14.70 -14.51 2.58
C ILE A 768 -16.21 -14.68 2.31
N MET A 769 -16.76 -15.90 2.42
CA MET A 769 -18.22 -16.11 2.37
C MET A 769 -18.94 -15.48 3.56
N ASP A 770 -18.35 -15.53 4.76
CA ASP A 770 -18.87 -14.86 5.95
C ASP A 770 -20.31 -15.30 6.29
N GLU A 771 -21.32 -14.42 6.18
CA GLU A 771 -22.74 -14.74 6.37
C GLU A 771 -23.45 -15.28 5.10
N HIS A 772 -22.74 -15.45 3.98
CA HIS A 772 -23.27 -16.08 2.77
C HIS A 772 -23.20 -17.62 2.86
N PRO A 773 -24.30 -18.36 2.59
CA PRO A 773 -24.32 -19.82 2.69
C PRO A 773 -23.59 -20.53 1.53
N ASN A 774 -23.25 -19.82 0.45
CA ASN A 774 -22.57 -20.37 -0.72
C ASN A 774 -21.91 -19.28 -1.59
N THR A 775 -21.00 -19.68 -2.47
CA THR A 775 -20.25 -18.76 -3.36
C THR A 775 -21.16 -18.07 -4.39
N TYR A 776 -22.30 -18.65 -4.74
CA TYR A 776 -23.26 -18.05 -5.67
C TYR A 776 -23.88 -16.75 -5.11
N THR A 777 -24.43 -16.79 -3.90
CA THR A 777 -25.06 -15.62 -3.28
C THR A 777 -24.07 -14.47 -3.09
N LEU A 778 -22.86 -14.75 -2.56
CA LEU A 778 -21.76 -13.79 -2.41
C LEU A 778 -21.38 -13.14 -3.75
N THR A 779 -21.14 -13.94 -4.78
CA THR A 779 -20.63 -13.43 -6.07
C THR A 779 -21.70 -12.71 -6.88
N LYS A 780 -22.99 -13.05 -6.68
CA LYS A 780 -24.11 -12.21 -7.12
C LYS A 780 -24.14 -10.86 -6.40
N ALA A 781 -23.99 -10.83 -5.07
CA ALA A 781 -23.94 -9.59 -4.28
C ALA A 781 -22.82 -8.64 -4.73
N MET A 782 -21.60 -9.17 -4.90
CA MET A 782 -20.46 -8.40 -5.41
C MET A 782 -20.67 -7.93 -6.86
N ALA A 783 -21.36 -8.71 -7.69
CA ALA A 783 -21.70 -8.29 -9.05
C ALA A 783 -22.78 -7.18 -9.09
N GLU A 784 -23.68 -7.10 -8.10
CA GLU A 784 -24.57 -5.95 -7.96
C GLU A 784 -23.79 -4.66 -7.65
N GLN A 785 -22.71 -4.74 -6.85
CA GLN A 785 -21.80 -3.62 -6.62
C GLN A 785 -21.07 -3.18 -7.89
N VAL A 786 -20.56 -4.13 -8.69
CA VAL A 786 -19.98 -3.84 -10.02
C VAL A 786 -20.97 -3.09 -10.91
N VAL A 787 -22.23 -3.53 -10.96
CA VAL A 787 -23.26 -2.87 -11.80
C VAL A 787 -23.64 -1.50 -11.26
N SER A 788 -23.65 -1.32 -9.93
CA SER A 788 -23.91 -0.04 -9.27
C SER A 788 -22.87 1.02 -9.62
N GLU A 789 -21.58 0.67 -9.60
CA GLU A 789 -20.46 1.58 -9.92
C GLU A 789 -20.58 2.18 -11.35
N TYR A 790 -20.88 1.33 -12.32
CA TYR A 790 -21.02 1.71 -13.74
C TYR A 790 -22.37 2.37 -14.07
N SER A 791 -23.32 2.46 -13.13
CA SER A 791 -24.66 3.07 -13.34
C SER A 791 -24.64 4.57 -13.67
N SER A 792 -23.47 5.20 -13.51
CA SER A 792 -23.19 6.57 -13.95
C SER A 792 -22.88 6.70 -15.45
N ASN A 793 -22.38 5.63 -16.10
CA ASN A 793 -21.92 5.67 -17.48
C ASN A 793 -23.06 5.42 -18.50
N PHE A 794 -23.94 4.47 -18.22
CA PHE A 794 -25.07 4.12 -19.07
C PHE A 794 -26.27 3.65 -18.23
N SER A 795 -27.47 3.63 -18.82
CA SER A 795 -28.66 3.17 -18.13
C SER A 795 -28.57 1.68 -17.87
N CYS A 796 -28.53 1.28 -16.60
CA CYS A 796 -28.58 -0.11 -16.17
C CYS A 796 -29.67 -0.35 -15.12
N CYS A 797 -30.12 -1.60 -15.02
CA CYS A 797 -30.94 -2.10 -13.91
C CYS A 797 -30.52 -3.52 -13.50
N ILE A 798 -31.04 -3.96 -12.35
CA ILE A 798 -30.81 -5.28 -11.80
C ILE A 798 -32.16 -5.95 -11.58
N VAL A 799 -32.33 -7.16 -12.12
CA VAL A 799 -33.50 -8.02 -11.86
C VAL A 799 -33.07 -9.13 -10.92
N ARG A 800 -33.78 -9.30 -9.79
CA ARG A 800 -33.49 -10.29 -8.75
C ARG A 800 -34.56 -11.40 -8.71
N PRO A 801 -34.52 -12.41 -9.60
CA PRO A 801 -35.43 -13.56 -9.49
C PRO A 801 -35.10 -14.40 -8.25
N ALA A 802 -36.13 -15.00 -7.63
CA ALA A 802 -35.95 -16.11 -6.69
C ALA A 802 -35.80 -17.45 -7.47
N ILE A 803 -36.17 -18.59 -6.88
CA ILE A 803 -35.97 -19.91 -7.49
C ILE A 803 -36.84 -20.09 -8.74
N ILE A 804 -36.18 -20.15 -9.90
CA ILE A 804 -36.84 -20.23 -11.20
C ILE A 804 -37.35 -21.66 -11.46
N THR A 805 -38.63 -21.79 -11.80
CA THR A 805 -39.31 -23.07 -12.07
C THR A 805 -39.73 -23.22 -13.53
N SER A 806 -40.42 -24.31 -13.87
CA SER A 806 -41.14 -24.49 -15.14
C SER A 806 -42.01 -23.28 -15.50
N SER A 807 -42.28 -23.10 -16.78
CA SER A 807 -43.16 -22.03 -17.27
C SER A 807 -44.60 -22.23 -16.81
N TRP A 808 -45.31 -21.11 -16.60
CA TRP A 808 -46.73 -21.12 -16.25
C TRP A 808 -47.63 -21.19 -17.48
N LYS A 809 -47.25 -20.54 -18.60
CA LYS A 809 -48.05 -20.51 -19.83
C LYS A 809 -47.24 -20.59 -21.11
N GLU A 810 -46.10 -19.91 -21.19
CA GLU A 810 -45.40 -19.69 -22.47
C GLU A 810 -43.99 -20.32 -22.52
N PRO A 811 -43.52 -20.78 -23.70
CA PRO A 811 -44.31 -21.06 -24.92
C PRO A 811 -45.19 -22.31 -24.81
N TYR A 812 -45.03 -23.08 -23.74
CA TYR A 812 -45.93 -24.15 -23.31
C TYR A 812 -46.15 -24.06 -21.79
N GLU A 813 -47.28 -24.55 -21.31
CA GLU A 813 -47.52 -24.73 -19.87
C GLU A 813 -46.64 -25.88 -19.33
N GLY A 814 -46.00 -25.69 -18.18
CA GLY A 814 -45.19 -26.71 -17.51
C GLY A 814 -43.84 -27.02 -18.16
N TRP A 815 -43.37 -26.24 -19.14
CA TRP A 815 -42.10 -26.51 -19.83
C TRP A 815 -40.89 -26.33 -18.91
N VAL A 816 -40.02 -27.34 -18.87
CA VAL A 816 -38.72 -27.32 -18.20
C VAL A 816 -37.75 -28.28 -18.89
N ASP A 817 -36.48 -27.87 -19.04
CA ASP A 817 -35.40 -28.69 -19.62
C ASP A 817 -34.15 -28.78 -18.73
N SER A 818 -34.29 -28.36 -17.47
CA SER A 818 -33.20 -28.31 -16.48
C SER A 818 -33.55 -29.12 -15.23
N TYR A 819 -32.64 -30.01 -14.85
CA TYR A 819 -32.68 -30.77 -13.59
C TYR A 819 -32.11 -29.97 -12.39
N VAL A 820 -31.53 -28.79 -12.64
CA VAL A 820 -30.85 -27.97 -11.61
C VAL A 820 -31.85 -27.32 -10.66
N GLY A 821 -31.55 -27.34 -9.35
CA GLY A 821 -32.35 -26.70 -8.32
C GLY A 821 -33.57 -27.52 -7.90
N ILE A 822 -34.65 -26.85 -7.55
CA ILE A 822 -35.86 -27.47 -6.97
C ILE A 822 -36.52 -28.50 -7.90
N THR A 823 -36.38 -28.35 -9.22
CA THR A 823 -36.89 -29.32 -10.21
C THR A 823 -36.28 -30.71 -9.99
N GLY A 824 -34.97 -30.80 -9.71
CA GLY A 824 -34.31 -32.07 -9.39
C GLY A 824 -34.86 -32.69 -8.11
N VAL A 825 -35.10 -31.88 -7.07
CA VAL A 825 -35.70 -32.34 -5.80
C VAL A 825 -37.10 -32.91 -6.04
N PHE A 826 -37.97 -32.19 -6.75
CA PHE A 826 -39.31 -32.70 -7.07
C PHE A 826 -39.28 -33.96 -7.96
N MET A 827 -38.33 -34.07 -8.88
CA MET A 827 -38.15 -35.29 -9.68
C MET A 827 -37.74 -36.50 -8.84
N GLU A 828 -36.79 -36.37 -7.91
CA GLU A 828 -36.36 -37.49 -7.07
C GLU A 828 -37.37 -37.85 -5.98
N CYS A 829 -38.14 -36.88 -5.47
CA CYS A 829 -39.31 -37.16 -4.64
C CYS A 829 -40.39 -37.92 -5.44
N SER A 830 -40.66 -37.50 -6.68
CA SER A 830 -41.64 -38.18 -7.56
C SER A 830 -41.20 -39.60 -7.97
N ARG A 831 -39.90 -39.88 -7.94
CA ARG A 831 -39.30 -41.22 -8.11
C ARG A 831 -39.30 -42.07 -6.83
N GLY A 832 -39.70 -41.51 -5.69
CA GLY A 832 -39.56 -42.15 -4.38
C GLY A 832 -38.10 -42.34 -3.93
N THR A 833 -37.14 -41.68 -4.61
CA THR A 833 -35.70 -41.76 -4.31
C THR A 833 -35.32 -40.83 -3.17
N ILE A 834 -36.03 -39.70 -3.03
CA ILE A 834 -36.00 -38.86 -1.83
C ILE A 834 -37.34 -39.02 -1.11
N SER A 835 -37.32 -39.59 0.11
CA SER A 835 -38.51 -39.81 0.94
C SER A 835 -38.72 -38.74 2.02
N SER A 836 -37.73 -37.88 2.24
CA SER A 836 -37.82 -36.72 3.14
C SER A 836 -36.88 -35.61 2.66
N VAL A 837 -37.31 -34.36 2.84
CA VAL A 837 -36.51 -33.16 2.61
C VAL A 837 -36.47 -32.40 3.93
N VAL A 838 -35.32 -31.80 4.24
CA VAL A 838 -35.14 -30.93 5.40
C VAL A 838 -35.63 -29.53 4.98
N CYS A 839 -36.84 -29.15 5.41
CA CYS A 839 -37.45 -27.84 5.19
C CYS A 839 -38.42 -27.50 6.33
N ASN A 840 -38.72 -26.21 6.55
CA ASN A 840 -39.66 -25.74 7.57
C ASN A 840 -41.03 -25.45 6.94
N PRO A 841 -42.12 -26.16 7.31
CA PRO A 841 -43.44 -26.01 6.68
C PRO A 841 -44.10 -24.64 6.94
N GLU A 842 -43.64 -23.88 7.94
CA GLU A 842 -44.15 -22.53 8.23
C GLU A 842 -43.50 -21.42 7.36
N CYS A 843 -42.51 -21.79 6.52
CA CYS A 843 -41.83 -20.91 5.57
C CYS A 843 -42.13 -21.35 4.12
N ARG A 844 -41.94 -20.46 3.12
CA ARG A 844 -43.07 -20.19 2.19
C ARG A 844 -43.00 -20.68 0.73
N MET A 845 -41.82 -20.84 0.14
CA MET A 845 -41.56 -20.58 -1.30
C MET A 845 -41.82 -19.10 -1.67
N ASP A 846 -41.13 -18.43 -2.61
CA ASP A 846 -39.99 -18.74 -3.48
C ASP A 846 -40.13 -19.82 -4.55
N LEU A 847 -41.11 -19.70 -5.43
CA LEU A 847 -41.04 -20.27 -6.78
C LEU A 847 -41.51 -19.23 -7.81
N ILE A 848 -40.74 -19.03 -8.88
CA ILE A 848 -41.02 -18.03 -9.92
C ILE A 848 -40.96 -18.66 -11.33
N PRO A 849 -42.08 -18.75 -12.07
CA PRO A 849 -42.10 -19.35 -13.42
C PRO A 849 -41.17 -18.67 -14.41
N VAL A 850 -40.39 -19.46 -15.17
CA VAL A 850 -39.33 -18.95 -16.07
C VAL A 850 -39.83 -17.99 -17.15
N ASP A 851 -41.06 -18.17 -17.64
CA ASP A 851 -41.69 -17.30 -18.63
C ASP A 851 -42.01 -15.92 -18.04
N MET A 852 -42.51 -15.89 -16.81
CA MET A 852 -42.74 -14.63 -16.09
C MET A 852 -41.43 -13.93 -15.69
N VAL A 853 -40.32 -14.66 -15.48
CA VAL A 853 -38.98 -14.06 -15.32
C VAL A 853 -38.48 -13.44 -16.62
N ALA A 854 -38.66 -14.13 -17.76
CA ALA A 854 -38.29 -13.59 -19.07
C ALA A 854 -39.07 -12.31 -19.40
N ASN A 855 -40.39 -12.30 -19.15
CA ASN A 855 -41.26 -11.12 -19.22
C ASN A 855 -40.71 -9.96 -18.36
N THR A 856 -40.40 -10.24 -17.08
CA THR A 856 -39.89 -9.22 -16.14
C THR A 856 -38.56 -8.62 -16.61
N ILE A 857 -37.68 -9.41 -17.23
CA ILE A 857 -36.42 -8.94 -17.81
C ILE A 857 -36.66 -8.04 -19.03
N ILE A 858 -37.61 -8.40 -19.91
CA ILE A 858 -38.03 -7.59 -21.06
C ILE A 858 -38.58 -6.22 -20.57
N ALA A 859 -39.51 -6.23 -19.60
CA ALA A 859 -40.05 -5.03 -18.97
C ALA A 859 -38.97 -4.13 -18.36
N ALA A 860 -38.05 -4.72 -17.58
CA ALA A 860 -36.99 -4.01 -16.89
C ALA A 860 -36.01 -3.36 -17.88
N ALA A 861 -35.71 -4.04 -19.00
CA ALA A 861 -34.90 -3.48 -20.08
C ALA A 861 -35.58 -2.23 -20.69
N TRP A 862 -36.88 -2.31 -21.00
CA TRP A 862 -37.67 -1.23 -21.61
C TRP A 862 -37.79 0.00 -20.70
N GLN A 863 -38.22 -0.24 -19.46
CA GLN A 863 -38.43 0.82 -18.47
C GLN A 863 -37.13 1.56 -18.16
N THR A 864 -35.98 0.88 -18.24
CA THR A 864 -34.65 1.45 -18.02
C THR A 864 -34.18 2.33 -19.18
N ALA A 865 -34.51 1.98 -20.42
CA ALA A 865 -34.27 2.87 -21.58
C ALA A 865 -35.18 4.10 -21.57
N ILE A 866 -36.48 3.94 -21.29
CA ILE A 866 -37.39 5.09 -21.19
C ILE A 866 -37.02 6.01 -20.02
N ASN A 867 -36.55 5.47 -18.89
CA ASN A 867 -36.02 6.28 -17.79
C ASN A 867 -34.80 7.13 -18.19
N LYS A 868 -34.04 6.75 -19.23
CA LYS A 868 -32.97 7.58 -19.82
C LYS A 868 -33.55 8.87 -20.43
N MET A 869 -34.59 8.73 -21.27
CA MET A 869 -35.29 9.86 -21.90
C MET A 869 -36.03 10.72 -20.87
N LEU A 870 -36.77 10.08 -19.95
CA LEU A 870 -37.54 10.78 -18.92
C LEU A 870 -36.66 11.46 -17.86
N ARG A 871 -35.38 11.09 -17.67
CA ARG A 871 -34.45 11.79 -16.76
C ARG A 871 -34.19 13.24 -17.22
N THR A 872 -34.17 13.50 -18.53
CA THR A 872 -34.07 14.87 -19.09
C THR A 872 -35.31 15.70 -18.74
N GLY A 873 -36.50 15.12 -18.92
CA GLY A 873 -37.76 15.74 -18.49
C GLY A 873 -37.87 15.93 -16.97
N ARG A 874 -37.40 14.97 -16.16
CA ARG A 874 -37.40 15.09 -14.69
C ARG A 874 -36.51 16.21 -14.19
N LYS A 875 -35.34 16.44 -14.81
CA LYS A 875 -34.51 17.63 -14.53
C LYS A 875 -35.27 18.94 -14.80
N PHE A 876 -36.02 19.01 -15.91
CA PHE A 876 -36.88 20.16 -16.21
C PHE A 876 -37.99 20.32 -15.16
N TRP A 877 -38.72 19.25 -14.79
CA TRP A 877 -39.76 19.32 -13.75
C TRP A 877 -39.21 19.72 -12.38
N THR A 878 -38.06 19.21 -11.95
CA THR A 878 -37.42 19.63 -10.67
C THR A 878 -36.90 21.07 -10.74
N ALA A 879 -36.46 21.56 -11.90
CA ALA A 879 -36.13 22.97 -12.08
C ALA A 879 -37.39 23.85 -12.04
N MET A 880 -38.46 23.45 -12.73
CA MET A 880 -39.74 24.14 -12.75
C MET A 880 -40.39 24.20 -11.36
N ASP A 881 -40.36 23.13 -10.57
CA ASP A 881 -40.97 23.12 -9.22
C ASP A 881 -40.15 23.97 -8.22
N LYS A 882 -38.84 24.16 -8.45
CA LYS A 882 -38.03 25.17 -7.74
C LYS A 882 -38.34 26.60 -8.18
N ILE A 883 -38.53 26.82 -9.48
CA ILE A 883 -38.82 28.14 -10.09
C ILE A 883 -40.26 28.59 -9.81
N LYS A 884 -41.19 27.64 -9.66
CA LYS A 884 -42.63 27.80 -9.33
C LYS A 884 -42.88 28.79 -8.19
N TYR A 885 -42.09 28.72 -7.12
CA TYR A 885 -42.20 29.66 -6.00
C TYR A 885 -42.09 31.13 -6.45
N PHE A 886 -41.24 31.40 -7.44
CA PHE A 886 -41.06 32.73 -8.04
C PHE A 886 -42.10 33.00 -9.14
N THR A 887 -42.44 32.02 -9.99
CA THR A 887 -43.32 32.24 -11.15
C THR A 887 -44.82 32.13 -10.88
N THR A 888 -45.26 31.61 -9.73
CA THR A 888 -46.68 31.58 -9.31
C THR A 888 -46.99 32.59 -8.20
N ARG A 889 -46.19 33.65 -8.10
CA ARG A 889 -46.36 34.75 -7.14
C ARG A 889 -46.11 36.08 -7.85
N GLU A 890 -46.85 37.11 -7.47
CA GLU A 890 -46.57 38.48 -7.87
C GLU A 890 -45.48 39.06 -6.96
N TRP A 891 -44.54 39.83 -7.53
CA TRP A 891 -43.40 40.39 -6.82
C TRP A 891 -43.30 41.89 -7.11
N ASN A 892 -43.70 42.70 -6.13
CA ASN A 892 -43.55 44.15 -6.19
C ASN A 892 -42.18 44.52 -5.62
N PHE A 893 -41.26 44.93 -6.49
CA PHE A 893 -39.92 45.39 -6.13
C PHE A 893 -39.85 46.92 -6.12
N GLU A 894 -39.42 47.50 -5.01
CA GLU A 894 -39.14 48.94 -4.94
C GLU A 894 -37.88 49.28 -5.75
N THR A 895 -38.04 50.15 -6.75
CA THR A 895 -37.03 50.40 -7.79
C THR A 895 -36.36 51.78 -7.71
N LYS A 896 -36.62 52.55 -6.65
CA LYS A 896 -36.14 53.94 -6.45
C LYS A 896 -34.64 54.13 -6.76
N ASN A 897 -33.77 53.25 -6.26
CA ASN A 897 -32.32 53.34 -6.51
C ASN A 897 -31.95 53.09 -7.98
N MET A 898 -32.68 52.20 -8.68
CA MET A 898 -32.48 51.96 -10.12
C MET A 898 -33.01 53.13 -10.96
N GLU A 899 -34.11 53.77 -10.55
CA GLU A 899 -34.58 54.98 -11.21
C GLU A 899 -33.62 56.16 -11.03
N GLU A 900 -33.06 56.33 -9.83
CA GLU A 900 -32.04 57.36 -9.55
C GLU A 900 -30.75 57.11 -10.35
N LEU A 901 -30.32 55.84 -10.44
CA LEU A 901 -29.20 55.44 -11.30
C LEU A 901 -29.48 55.69 -12.79
N ALA A 902 -30.67 55.34 -13.28
CA ALA A 902 -31.05 55.59 -14.67
C ALA A 902 -31.09 57.09 -14.98
N LYS A 903 -31.65 57.91 -14.08
CA LYS A 903 -31.63 59.39 -14.19
C LYS A 903 -30.20 59.95 -14.20
N ALA A 904 -29.30 59.40 -13.38
CA ALA A 904 -27.89 59.81 -13.34
C ALA A 904 -27.11 59.42 -14.62
N ILE A 905 -27.30 58.21 -15.14
CA ILE A 905 -26.68 57.76 -16.40
C ILE A 905 -27.22 58.57 -17.59
N LYS A 906 -28.52 58.87 -17.60
CA LYS A 906 -29.17 59.69 -18.64
C LYS A 906 -28.73 61.16 -18.66
N ALA A 907 -28.13 61.63 -17.56
CA ALA A 907 -27.46 62.93 -17.46
C ALA A 907 -25.94 62.86 -17.76
N SER A 908 -25.39 61.68 -18.06
CA SER A 908 -23.96 61.47 -18.31
C SER A 908 -23.59 61.49 -19.80
N PRO A 909 -22.34 61.81 -20.19
CA PRO A 909 -21.89 61.77 -21.58
C PRO A 909 -21.89 60.36 -22.21
N ASP A 910 -21.89 59.30 -21.39
CA ASP A 910 -21.79 57.91 -21.84
C ASP A 910 -23.15 57.18 -21.91
N ASN A 911 -24.27 57.91 -21.82
CA ASN A 911 -25.64 57.38 -21.86
C ASN A 911 -25.88 56.37 -23.00
N GLU A 912 -25.37 56.64 -24.21
CA GLU A 912 -25.54 55.76 -25.38
C GLU A 912 -24.81 54.41 -25.26
N LYS A 913 -23.82 54.29 -24.36
CA LYS A 913 -23.04 53.05 -24.14
C LYS A 913 -23.62 52.16 -23.03
N PHE A 914 -24.39 52.76 -22.11
CA PHE A 914 -24.85 52.12 -20.87
C PHE A 914 -26.35 52.33 -20.62
N ASP A 915 -27.16 52.25 -21.67
CA ASP A 915 -28.63 52.35 -21.54
C ASP A 915 -29.18 51.18 -20.69
N ILE A 916 -29.79 51.54 -19.56
CA ILE A 916 -30.48 50.64 -18.62
C ILE A 916 -31.98 50.96 -18.50
N ASP A 917 -32.49 51.91 -19.27
CA ASP A 917 -33.87 52.39 -19.20
C ASP A 917 -34.79 51.49 -20.05
N MET A 918 -35.27 50.42 -19.42
CA MET A 918 -36.23 49.46 -20.01
C MET A 918 -37.68 49.98 -20.08
N THR A 919 -37.92 51.29 -19.88
CA THR A 919 -39.29 51.82 -19.96
C THR A 919 -39.77 51.91 -21.42
N ARG A 920 -41.10 51.82 -21.61
CA ARG A 920 -41.72 52.07 -22.93
C ARG A 920 -41.47 53.49 -23.44
N ALA A 921 -41.23 54.45 -22.54
CA ALA A 921 -40.89 55.83 -22.91
C ALA A 921 -39.51 55.94 -23.57
N ASN A 922 -38.61 55.00 -23.29
CA ASN A 922 -37.29 54.88 -23.92
C ASN A 922 -37.30 53.95 -25.16
N GLY A 923 -38.49 53.52 -25.62
CA GLY A 923 -38.65 52.69 -26.82
C GLY A 923 -38.37 51.19 -26.63
N PHE A 924 -38.19 50.71 -25.38
CA PHE A 924 -38.10 49.29 -25.10
C PHE A 924 -39.46 48.60 -25.30
N ASP A 925 -39.47 47.51 -26.06
CA ASP A 925 -40.67 46.77 -26.44
C ASP A 925 -40.48 45.26 -26.20
N TRP A 926 -41.36 44.68 -25.39
CA TRP A 926 -41.28 43.27 -24.98
C TRP A 926 -41.54 42.28 -26.12
N GLU A 927 -42.43 42.58 -27.07
CA GLU A 927 -42.70 41.67 -28.20
C GLU A 927 -41.49 41.61 -29.13
N LYS A 928 -40.96 42.79 -29.50
CA LYS A 928 -39.76 42.98 -30.31
C LYS A 928 -38.53 42.37 -29.65
N TYR A 929 -38.40 42.48 -28.32
CA TYR A 929 -37.34 41.84 -27.54
C TYR A 929 -37.48 40.31 -27.54
N ILE A 930 -38.64 39.76 -27.14
CA ILE A 930 -38.86 38.29 -27.09
C ILE A 930 -38.72 37.66 -28.48
N LYS A 931 -39.20 38.33 -29.53
CA LYS A 931 -39.01 37.92 -30.93
C LYS A 931 -37.52 37.83 -31.31
N LYS A 932 -36.71 38.82 -30.94
CA LYS A 932 -35.24 38.77 -31.11
C LYS A 932 -34.61 37.66 -30.26
N TYR A 933 -35.05 37.49 -29.01
CA TYR A 933 -34.52 36.50 -28.08
C TYR A 933 -34.76 35.06 -28.56
N ILE A 934 -35.95 34.74 -29.06
CA ILE A 934 -36.28 33.43 -29.66
C ILE A 934 -35.43 33.17 -30.91
N LEU A 935 -35.21 34.18 -31.76
CA LEU A 935 -34.29 34.06 -32.90
C LEU A 935 -32.83 33.88 -32.46
N GLY A 936 -32.42 34.53 -31.36
CA GLY A 936 -31.11 34.34 -30.73
C GLY A 936 -30.90 32.93 -30.19
N ILE A 937 -31.89 32.36 -29.48
CA ILE A 937 -31.88 30.95 -29.05
C ILE A 937 -31.68 30.03 -30.25
N ARG A 938 -32.42 30.26 -31.34
CA ARG A 938 -32.31 29.47 -32.58
C ARG A 938 -30.89 29.49 -33.16
N VAL A 939 -30.32 30.69 -33.34
CA VAL A 939 -29.02 30.86 -34.01
C VAL A 939 -27.84 30.47 -33.12
N PHE A 940 -27.82 30.88 -31.85
CA PHE A 940 -26.64 30.77 -31.00
C PHE A 940 -26.64 29.54 -30.07
N LEU A 941 -27.80 29.12 -29.56
CA LEU A 941 -27.90 27.94 -28.67
C LEU A 941 -28.21 26.66 -29.45
N LEU A 942 -29.21 26.71 -30.34
CA LEU A 942 -29.61 25.54 -31.16
C LEU A 942 -28.77 25.39 -32.44
N LYS A 943 -27.95 26.39 -32.79
CA LYS A 943 -27.08 26.44 -33.99
C LYS A 943 -27.85 26.21 -35.30
N ASP A 944 -29.12 26.58 -35.33
CA ASP A 944 -30.02 26.39 -36.48
C ASP A 944 -30.15 27.71 -37.26
N GLU A 945 -29.69 27.71 -38.51
CA GLU A 945 -29.60 28.94 -39.31
C GLU A 945 -30.97 29.56 -39.63
N LEU A 946 -31.04 30.89 -39.72
CA LEU A 946 -32.31 31.58 -40.04
C LEU A 946 -32.91 31.15 -41.38
N LYS A 947 -32.11 30.68 -42.34
CA LYS A 947 -32.57 30.17 -43.64
C LYS A 947 -33.42 28.89 -43.55
N SER A 948 -33.35 28.14 -42.45
CA SER A 948 -34.18 26.94 -42.23
C SER A 948 -35.57 27.25 -41.65
N LEU A 949 -35.82 28.50 -41.22
CA LEU A 949 -37.06 28.91 -40.54
C LEU A 949 -38.36 28.55 -41.31
N PRO A 950 -38.45 28.66 -42.65
CA PRO A 950 -39.65 28.22 -43.39
C PRO A 950 -39.90 26.71 -43.24
N LYS A 951 -38.84 25.89 -43.30
CA LYS A 951 -38.92 24.43 -43.14
C LYS A 951 -39.27 24.02 -41.71
N ALA A 952 -38.88 24.83 -40.71
CA ALA A 952 -39.33 24.66 -39.34
C ALA A 952 -40.81 25.03 -39.15
N LYS A 953 -41.28 26.13 -39.76
CA LYS A 953 -42.71 26.51 -39.74
C LYS A 953 -43.61 25.48 -40.39
N ALA A 954 -43.19 24.86 -41.50
CA ALA A 954 -43.91 23.79 -42.17
C ALA A 954 -44.06 22.48 -41.33
N ARG A 955 -43.41 22.39 -40.16
CA ARG A 955 -43.60 21.30 -39.19
C ARG A 955 -44.57 21.65 -38.06
N LEU A 956 -45.10 22.88 -38.03
CA LEU A 956 -46.08 23.35 -37.03
C LEU A 956 -47.52 23.34 -37.58
N THR A 957 -47.72 22.87 -38.81
CA THR A 957 -49.01 22.72 -39.47
C THR A 957 -49.38 21.23 -39.56
N TRP A 958 -49.64 20.65 -38.38
CA TRP A 958 -50.20 19.31 -38.13
C TRP A 958 -51.20 19.44 -36.99
#